data_AF-A0A2R7P8F1-F1
#
_entry.id   AF-A0A2R7P8F1-F1
#
_cell.length_a   1.000
_cell.length_b   1.000
_cell.length_c   1.000
_cell.angle_alpha   90.00
_cell.angle_beta   90.00
_cell.angle_gamma   90.00
#
_symmetry.space_group_name_H-M   'P 1'
#
loop_
_entity.id
_entity.type
_entity.pdbx_description
1 polymer ?
#
loop_
_entity_poly.entity_id
_entity_poly.type
_entity_poly.pdbx_seq_one_letter_code
_entity_poly.pdbx_strand_id
1 'polypeptide(L)'
;QPDGPNEASVPRAPFVIVVDGDLRIDGALTSTNTDGTTHLVVNGNLHVQNAVIGGQLVCVQGALQVHDLLWGHYNHGELRVRGGLQARVTLFTDEYHVDITGPEKVEFLLDEVRGVPHRAEFSAEIVGAVFAPEFHEGVDAGEDGLAPMISRRQVLAAVRAGQSTVRSSADIHAYQPVADDLCADNTISIDNILTVVHTPVIAHKEHKAYGWFQQTDFSLCQRHVDEEGDARDDNVFITVWKTWDFYLSVEQVPAPRNWLERLATKLWRHAAPTVAQRTLLYRRYTQGEPGDWQVLAPPAEPSHDPDAWKACEHAWRGVLDYVRKAVGQHRARYTLYQRLQATMTAEHIEAFTSLPVFTEQYNDWWDSDRNGYWEGEVWVGARQPCMHDGEPWGRALKYSWRNGDDAPGDDEDNAHSAYQIHVDEAREGPAAVEFSYAQRQSDSRAPLPRCAADHIARLLRFHGLVQARIRARHEEAQAQQAEARRIEAAVQLLATPSLPPDLPDAAVFPVELMTLSEQWQADGQAYVAAIRAHQLANDANRAEASATAGGGDEENGAEEHDNALPEDPRKADAPTVLQLARVVSHWADEDLATRFRQRFAFAPDAYVARAAQAGQFVGPVFVLDDDRVVARIGAAHDDDARWV
;
A
#
# COMPACT_ATOMS: atom_id res chain seq x y z
N GLN A 1 32.16 -35.03 -42.01
CA GLN A 1 33.14 -35.42 -40.98
C GLN A 1 34.23 -34.36 -41.00
N PRO A 2 34.71 -33.79 -39.88
CA PRO A 2 34.18 -33.80 -38.52
C PRO A 2 34.07 -32.38 -37.91
N ASP A 3 33.60 -32.35 -36.68
CA ASP A 3 33.44 -31.23 -35.74
C ASP A 3 34.67 -30.31 -35.57
N GLY A 4 34.38 -29.03 -35.32
CA GLY A 4 35.24 -28.06 -34.63
C GLY A 4 34.37 -27.29 -33.61
N PRO A 5 34.91 -26.93 -32.44
CA PRO A 5 34.17 -26.87 -31.19
C PRO A 5 33.12 -25.75 -31.17
N ASN A 6 31.93 -26.14 -30.75
CA ASN A 6 30.79 -25.29 -30.45
C ASN A 6 31.20 -24.30 -29.33
N GLU A 7 31.58 -23.07 -29.69
CA GLU A 7 31.61 -21.97 -28.74
C GLU A 7 30.18 -21.80 -28.21
N ALA A 8 30.03 -22.02 -26.90
CA ALA A 8 28.74 -22.03 -26.23
C ALA A 8 28.08 -20.65 -26.38
N SER A 9 27.17 -20.54 -27.35
CA SER A 9 26.29 -19.39 -27.51
C SER A 9 25.56 -19.14 -26.19
N VAL A 10 25.77 -17.97 -25.59
CA VAL A 10 24.94 -17.53 -24.46
C VAL A 10 23.48 -17.47 -24.96
N PRO A 11 22.54 -18.24 -24.37
CA PRO A 11 21.21 -18.35 -24.94
C PRO A 11 20.44 -17.04 -24.74
N ARG A 12 19.95 -16.45 -25.84
CA ARG A 12 18.83 -15.49 -25.77
C ARG A 12 17.71 -16.12 -24.95
N ALA A 13 17.15 -15.38 -24.00
CA ALA A 13 16.00 -15.85 -23.24
C ALA A 13 14.92 -16.34 -24.22
N PRO A 14 14.39 -17.57 -24.03
CA PRO A 14 13.43 -18.13 -24.97
C PRO A 14 12.19 -17.23 -25.02
N PHE A 15 11.65 -17.00 -26.22
CA PHE A 15 10.38 -16.27 -26.37
C PHE A 15 9.21 -17.07 -25.77
N VAL A 16 9.26 -18.40 -25.92
CA VAL A 16 8.25 -19.34 -25.41
C VAL A 16 8.92 -20.60 -24.89
N ILE A 17 8.43 -21.10 -23.76
CA ILE A 17 8.72 -22.42 -23.21
C ILE A 17 7.46 -23.26 -23.42
N VAL A 18 7.61 -24.40 -24.11
CA VAL A 18 6.53 -25.37 -24.30
C VAL A 18 6.90 -26.65 -23.58
N VAL A 19 6.02 -27.09 -22.68
CA VAL A 19 6.13 -28.36 -21.97
C VAL A 19 5.07 -29.31 -22.51
N ASP A 20 5.52 -30.34 -23.23
CA ASP A 20 4.64 -31.39 -23.74
C ASP A 20 4.40 -32.46 -22.66
N GLY A 21 3.49 -32.16 -21.73
CA GLY A 21 3.16 -33.00 -20.59
C GLY A 21 2.83 -32.18 -19.35
N ASP A 22 2.91 -32.82 -18.18
CA ASP A 22 2.72 -32.17 -16.89
C ASP A 22 4.00 -31.42 -16.46
N LEU A 23 3.84 -30.24 -15.83
CA LEU A 23 4.93 -29.45 -15.27
C LEU A 23 4.73 -29.29 -13.76
N ARG A 24 5.78 -29.61 -13.00
CA ARG A 24 5.86 -29.33 -11.56
C ARG A 24 7.04 -28.41 -11.26
N ILE A 25 6.77 -27.30 -10.58
CA ILE A 25 7.77 -26.35 -10.08
C ILE A 25 7.65 -26.32 -8.56
N ASP A 26 8.67 -26.79 -7.84
CA ASP A 26 8.67 -26.77 -6.37
C ASP A 26 8.88 -25.35 -5.79
N GLY A 27 9.34 -24.40 -6.62
CA GLY A 27 9.49 -22.97 -6.29
C GLY A 27 8.40 -22.08 -6.91
N ALA A 28 8.73 -20.80 -7.09
CA ALA A 28 7.82 -19.80 -7.64
C ALA A 28 7.97 -19.65 -9.17
N LEU A 29 6.85 -19.69 -9.89
CA LEU A 29 6.76 -19.21 -11.27
C LEU A 29 6.66 -17.68 -11.23
N THR A 30 7.69 -16.97 -11.69
CA THR A 30 7.72 -15.50 -11.60
C THR A 30 8.15 -14.82 -12.89
N SER A 31 7.65 -13.61 -13.10
CA SER A 31 8.11 -12.70 -14.15
C SER A 31 8.65 -11.42 -13.54
N THR A 32 9.88 -11.02 -13.89
CA THR A 32 10.44 -9.74 -13.39
C THR A 32 9.74 -8.58 -14.07
N ASN A 33 9.61 -8.63 -15.40
CA ASN A 33 8.98 -7.61 -16.21
C ASN A 33 7.49 -7.94 -16.45
N THR A 34 6.66 -6.91 -16.57
CA THR A 34 5.26 -6.98 -16.98
C THR A 34 5.08 -6.62 -18.47
N ASP A 35 6.16 -6.25 -19.16
CA ASP A 35 6.21 -5.94 -20.59
C ASP A 35 7.19 -6.84 -21.33
N GLY A 36 6.70 -7.92 -21.93
CA GLY A 36 7.51 -8.78 -22.79
C GLY A 36 8.34 -9.80 -22.00
N THR A 37 7.67 -10.79 -21.44
CA THR A 37 8.29 -11.92 -20.74
C THR A 37 8.04 -13.25 -21.43
N THR A 38 8.95 -14.21 -21.20
CA THR A 38 8.89 -15.55 -21.79
C THR A 38 7.53 -16.20 -21.52
N HIS A 39 6.86 -16.58 -22.61
CA HIS A 39 5.58 -17.27 -22.52
C HIS A 39 5.76 -18.71 -22.06
N LEU A 40 4.75 -19.26 -21.38
CA LEU A 40 4.74 -20.65 -20.91
C LEU A 40 3.48 -21.36 -21.42
N VAL A 41 3.68 -22.47 -22.13
CA VAL A 41 2.59 -23.36 -22.56
C VAL A 41 2.83 -24.75 -21.99
N VAL A 42 1.85 -25.29 -21.27
CA VAL A 42 1.86 -26.63 -20.66
C VAL A 42 0.71 -27.44 -21.24
N ASN A 43 1.01 -28.51 -21.98
CA ASN A 43 0.01 -29.37 -22.61
C ASN A 43 -0.71 -30.31 -21.61
N GLY A 44 -0.17 -30.46 -20.41
CA GLY A 44 -0.78 -31.19 -19.29
C GLY A 44 -1.15 -30.27 -18.12
N ASN A 45 -1.01 -30.79 -16.89
CA ASN A 45 -1.26 -30.09 -15.64
C ASN A 45 -0.06 -29.26 -15.21
N LEU A 46 -0.31 -28.12 -14.55
CA LEU A 46 0.72 -27.28 -13.95
C LEU A 46 0.56 -27.27 -12.43
N HIS A 47 1.59 -27.70 -11.71
CA HIS A 47 1.70 -27.60 -10.26
C HIS A 47 2.84 -26.68 -9.85
N VAL A 48 2.54 -25.64 -9.08
CA VAL A 48 3.54 -24.66 -8.61
C VAL A 48 3.32 -24.29 -7.14
N GLN A 49 4.37 -23.89 -6.44
CA GLN A 49 4.23 -23.39 -5.07
C GLN A 49 3.56 -22.01 -5.06
N ASN A 50 4.12 -21.09 -5.85
CA ASN A 50 3.63 -19.72 -6.04
C ASN A 50 3.67 -19.37 -7.53
N ALA A 51 2.77 -18.50 -7.98
CA ALA A 51 2.78 -17.92 -9.31
C ALA A 51 2.56 -16.41 -9.21
N VAL A 52 3.58 -15.61 -9.53
CA VAL A 52 3.47 -14.14 -9.62
C VAL A 52 3.81 -13.75 -11.05
N ILE A 53 2.77 -13.58 -11.86
CA ILE A 53 2.84 -13.51 -13.31
C ILE A 53 2.31 -12.17 -13.83
N GLY A 54 2.83 -11.76 -14.99
CA GLY A 54 2.51 -10.52 -15.68
C GLY A 54 3.41 -10.38 -16.91
N GLY A 55 2.90 -9.81 -18.00
CA GLY A 55 3.60 -9.62 -19.28
C GLY A 55 3.71 -10.85 -20.19
N GLN A 56 3.22 -12.00 -19.73
CA GLN A 56 3.38 -13.30 -20.39
C GLN A 56 2.03 -13.97 -20.63
N LEU A 57 1.94 -14.72 -21.72
CA LEU A 57 0.95 -15.78 -21.87
C LEU A 57 1.38 -16.99 -21.03
N VAL A 58 0.53 -17.40 -20.09
CA VAL A 58 0.61 -18.68 -19.39
C VAL A 58 -0.60 -19.52 -19.80
N CYS A 59 -0.37 -20.58 -20.58
CA CYS A 59 -1.41 -21.47 -21.06
C CYS A 59 -1.24 -22.88 -20.49
N VAL A 60 -2.27 -23.37 -19.80
CA VAL A 60 -2.32 -24.72 -19.21
C VAL A 60 -3.52 -25.46 -19.80
N GLN A 61 -3.27 -26.52 -20.57
CA GLN A 61 -4.33 -27.33 -21.17
C GLN A 61 -5.00 -28.27 -20.16
N GLY A 62 -4.29 -28.65 -19.10
CA GLY A 62 -4.83 -29.38 -17.95
C GLY A 62 -5.30 -28.46 -16.81
N ALA A 63 -5.24 -28.98 -15.58
CA ALA A 63 -5.54 -28.23 -14.37
C ALA A 63 -4.33 -27.41 -13.90
N LEU A 64 -4.59 -26.21 -13.36
CA LEU A 64 -3.60 -25.39 -12.66
C LEU A 64 -3.78 -25.54 -11.15
N GLN A 65 -2.74 -26.01 -10.47
CA GLN A 65 -2.68 -26.09 -9.01
C GLN A 65 -1.56 -25.17 -8.50
N VAL A 66 -1.94 -24.15 -7.76
CA VAL A 66 -1.03 -23.24 -7.07
C VAL A 66 -1.18 -23.48 -5.58
N HIS A 67 -0.12 -23.89 -4.89
CA HIS A 67 -0.24 -24.24 -3.47
C HIS A 67 -0.62 -23.02 -2.61
N ASP A 68 -0.05 -21.86 -2.91
CA ASP A 68 -0.12 -20.70 -2.03
C ASP A 68 -0.68 -19.45 -2.73
N LEU A 69 0.15 -18.62 -3.35
CA LEU A 69 -0.28 -17.40 -4.04
C LEU A 69 -0.27 -17.55 -5.57
N LEU A 70 -1.41 -17.27 -6.20
CA LEU A 70 -1.53 -16.93 -7.62
C LEU A 70 -1.82 -15.43 -7.76
N TRP A 71 -0.89 -14.65 -8.30
CA TRP A 71 -1.08 -13.25 -8.62
C TRP A 71 -0.84 -12.99 -10.11
N GLY A 72 -1.91 -12.68 -10.83
CA GLY A 72 -1.86 -12.13 -12.19
C GLY A 72 -1.99 -10.61 -12.15
N HIS A 73 -1.03 -9.92 -12.75
CA HIS A 73 -0.91 -8.46 -12.67
C HIS A 73 -0.54 -7.84 -14.01
N TYR A 74 -1.09 -6.64 -14.24
CA TYR A 74 -0.89 -5.77 -15.40
C TYR A 74 -1.64 -6.24 -16.66
N ASN A 75 -2.11 -5.29 -17.46
CA ASN A 75 -2.97 -5.59 -18.60
C ASN A 75 -2.25 -6.32 -19.74
N HIS A 76 -0.92 -6.34 -19.73
CA HIS A 76 -0.14 -7.16 -20.65
C HIS A 76 0.08 -8.56 -20.07
N GLY A 77 -0.31 -9.57 -20.84
CA GLY A 77 -0.24 -10.98 -20.44
C GLY A 77 -1.61 -11.62 -20.32
N GLU A 78 -1.63 -12.95 -20.22
CA GLU A 78 -2.87 -13.71 -20.19
C GLU A 78 -2.67 -15.04 -19.48
N LEU A 79 -3.58 -15.40 -18.59
CA LEU A 79 -3.66 -16.75 -18.02
C LEU A 79 -4.83 -17.51 -18.67
N ARG A 80 -4.51 -18.61 -19.37
CA ARG A 80 -5.49 -19.55 -19.92
C ARG A 80 -5.38 -20.91 -19.24
N VAL A 81 -6.44 -21.39 -18.61
CA VAL A 81 -6.49 -22.71 -17.96
C VAL A 81 -7.71 -23.48 -18.44
N ARG A 82 -7.53 -24.69 -18.98
CA ARG A 82 -8.66 -25.47 -19.54
C ARG A 82 -9.23 -26.54 -18.62
N GLY A 83 -8.47 -26.99 -17.61
CA GLY A 83 -8.86 -28.07 -16.70
C GLY A 83 -9.30 -27.64 -15.29
N GLY A 84 -9.49 -26.35 -15.05
CA GLY A 84 -9.84 -25.77 -13.75
C GLY A 84 -8.65 -25.24 -12.95
N LEU A 85 -8.96 -24.41 -11.95
CA LEU A 85 -7.98 -23.74 -11.07
C LEU A 85 -8.19 -24.20 -9.63
N GLN A 86 -7.10 -24.56 -8.95
CA GLN A 86 -7.05 -24.70 -7.51
C GLN A 86 -5.95 -23.81 -6.95
N ALA A 87 -6.29 -22.95 -6.00
CA ALA A 87 -5.34 -22.09 -5.30
C ALA A 87 -5.81 -21.79 -3.87
N ARG A 88 -4.87 -21.45 -2.99
CA ARG A 88 -5.24 -20.92 -1.67
C ARG A 88 -5.63 -19.45 -1.78
N VAL A 89 -4.72 -18.62 -2.27
CA VAL A 89 -4.96 -17.20 -2.52
C VAL A 89 -4.83 -16.92 -4.01
N THR A 90 -5.82 -16.23 -4.59
CA THR A 90 -5.75 -15.75 -5.97
C THR A 90 -6.05 -14.27 -6.01
N LEU A 91 -5.18 -13.54 -6.70
CA LEU A 91 -5.24 -12.10 -6.88
C LEU A 91 -5.13 -11.79 -8.38
N PHE A 92 -6.13 -11.12 -8.95
CA PHE A 92 -6.10 -10.59 -10.31
C PHE A 92 -6.34 -9.10 -10.27
N THR A 93 -5.37 -8.33 -10.77
CA THR A 93 -5.31 -6.87 -10.63
C THR A 93 -4.90 -6.23 -11.92
N ASP A 94 -5.24 -4.95 -12.09
CA ASP A 94 -4.75 -4.10 -13.18
C ASP A 94 -5.04 -4.70 -14.56
N GLU A 95 -6.32 -5.03 -14.78
CA GLU A 95 -6.87 -5.56 -16.04
C GLU A 95 -6.24 -6.86 -16.59
N TYR A 96 -5.49 -7.61 -15.77
CA TYR A 96 -4.83 -8.86 -16.18
C TYR A 96 -5.80 -9.87 -16.82
N HIS A 97 -5.55 -10.30 -18.05
CA HIS A 97 -6.47 -11.18 -18.77
C HIS A 97 -6.49 -12.61 -18.23
N VAL A 98 -7.68 -13.13 -17.93
CA VAL A 98 -7.87 -14.46 -17.33
C VAL A 98 -9.02 -15.20 -18.01
N ASP A 99 -8.72 -16.39 -18.56
CA ASP A 99 -9.68 -17.34 -19.13
C ASP A 99 -9.51 -18.69 -18.44
N ILE A 100 -10.44 -19.02 -17.54
CA ILE A 100 -10.46 -20.29 -16.81
C ILE A 100 -11.71 -21.07 -17.22
N THR A 101 -11.47 -22.26 -17.74
CA THR A 101 -12.51 -23.24 -18.03
C THR A 101 -12.45 -24.34 -16.97
N GLY A 102 -13.62 -24.79 -16.50
CA GLY A 102 -13.73 -25.84 -15.48
C GLY A 102 -13.97 -25.28 -14.06
N PRO A 103 -13.89 -26.12 -13.03
CA PRO A 103 -14.14 -25.71 -11.66
C PRO A 103 -13.02 -24.84 -11.10
N GLU A 104 -13.39 -23.77 -10.40
CA GLU A 104 -12.49 -22.94 -9.61
C GLU A 104 -12.65 -23.28 -8.12
N LYS A 105 -11.54 -23.65 -7.47
CA LYS A 105 -11.45 -23.89 -6.03
C LYS A 105 -10.40 -22.96 -5.44
N VAL A 106 -10.83 -21.75 -5.11
CA VAL A 106 -9.98 -20.72 -4.51
C VAL A 106 -10.52 -20.41 -3.12
N GLU A 107 -9.66 -20.47 -2.09
CA GLU A 107 -10.09 -20.15 -0.72
C GLU A 107 -10.30 -18.63 -0.53
N PHE A 108 -9.35 -17.83 -1.02
CA PHE A 108 -9.41 -16.37 -0.99
C PHE A 108 -9.22 -15.79 -2.40
N LEU A 109 -10.34 -15.48 -3.06
CA LEU A 109 -10.34 -14.82 -4.38
C LEU A 109 -10.46 -13.31 -4.22
N LEU A 110 -9.49 -12.59 -4.77
CA LEU A 110 -9.45 -11.13 -4.90
C LEU A 110 -9.34 -10.81 -6.40
N ASP A 111 -10.44 -10.42 -7.04
CA ASP A 111 -10.52 -10.39 -8.50
C ASP A 111 -11.14 -9.08 -9.00
N GLU A 112 -10.30 -8.18 -9.49
CA GLU A 112 -10.75 -6.88 -10.01
C GLU A 112 -11.12 -6.93 -11.50
N VAL A 113 -10.95 -8.07 -12.17
CA VAL A 113 -10.91 -8.12 -13.64
C VAL A 113 -12.11 -8.86 -14.23
N ARG A 114 -12.53 -9.98 -13.65
CA ARG A 114 -13.53 -10.86 -14.28
C ARG A 114 -14.98 -10.55 -13.90
N GLY A 115 -15.22 -9.63 -12.97
CA GLY A 115 -16.56 -9.28 -12.49
C GLY A 115 -17.31 -10.46 -11.83
N VAL A 116 -16.58 -11.47 -11.35
CA VAL A 116 -17.11 -12.60 -10.58
C VAL A 116 -17.14 -12.24 -9.09
N PRO A 117 -18.11 -12.71 -8.29
CA PRO A 117 -18.13 -12.41 -6.86
C PRO A 117 -16.80 -12.80 -6.17
N HIS A 118 -16.21 -11.86 -5.45
CA HIS A 118 -14.89 -12.03 -4.83
C HIS A 118 -14.82 -11.31 -3.47
N ARG A 119 -13.81 -11.63 -2.66
CA ARG A 119 -13.68 -11.12 -1.27
C ARG A 119 -13.38 -9.63 -1.18
N ALA A 120 -12.95 -9.01 -2.28
CA ALA A 120 -12.58 -7.60 -2.35
C ALA A 120 -13.62 -6.72 -3.08
N GLU A 121 -14.78 -7.27 -3.48
CA GLU A 121 -15.74 -6.58 -4.38
C GLU A 121 -16.22 -5.24 -3.84
N PHE A 122 -16.42 -5.15 -2.52
CA PHE A 122 -16.93 -3.96 -1.85
C PHE A 122 -15.89 -3.28 -0.94
N SER A 123 -14.74 -3.91 -0.76
CA SER A 123 -13.74 -3.46 0.21
C SER A 123 -12.38 -4.10 -0.02
N ALA A 124 -11.35 -3.26 -0.13
CA ALA A 124 -9.96 -3.70 -0.24
C ALA A 124 -9.36 -4.22 1.09
N GLU A 125 -10.09 -4.18 2.20
CA GLU A 125 -9.53 -4.52 3.53
C GLU A 125 -9.13 -5.98 3.69
N ILE A 126 -9.63 -6.86 2.82
CA ILE A 126 -9.14 -8.23 2.72
C ILE A 126 -7.62 -8.28 2.44
N VAL A 127 -7.04 -7.28 1.76
CA VAL A 127 -5.58 -7.18 1.56
C VAL A 127 -4.84 -7.09 2.89
N GLY A 128 -5.35 -6.32 3.85
CA GLY A 128 -4.76 -6.20 5.18
C GLY A 128 -4.87 -7.47 6.04
N ALA A 129 -5.83 -8.35 5.72
CA ALA A 129 -5.95 -9.67 6.34
C ALA A 129 -4.99 -10.69 5.69
N VAL A 130 -4.90 -10.67 4.35
CA VAL A 130 -4.13 -11.62 3.53
C VAL A 130 -2.64 -11.32 3.52
N PHE A 131 -2.24 -10.07 3.34
CA PHE A 131 -0.84 -9.65 3.25
C PHE A 131 -0.39 -8.97 4.54
N ALA A 132 0.82 -9.31 4.99
CA ALA A 132 1.45 -8.63 6.11
C ALA A 132 1.87 -7.19 5.71
N PRO A 133 1.95 -6.24 6.67
CA PRO A 133 2.15 -4.82 6.36
C PRO A 133 3.41 -4.51 5.55
N GLU A 134 4.45 -5.32 5.66
CA GLU A 134 5.68 -5.18 4.88
C GLU A 134 5.44 -5.30 3.36
N PHE A 135 4.42 -6.05 2.94
CA PHE A 135 4.07 -6.19 1.53
C PHE A 135 3.15 -5.09 1.01
N HIS A 136 2.75 -4.13 1.86
CA HIS A 136 1.93 -3.01 1.45
C HIS A 136 2.82 -1.97 0.77
N GLU A 137 2.33 -1.37 -0.31
CA GLU A 137 2.94 -0.22 -0.96
C GLU A 137 2.22 1.03 -0.45
N GLY A 138 2.95 2.13 -0.23
CA GLY A 138 2.24 3.38 0.07
C GLY A 138 1.58 3.45 1.46
N VAL A 139 0.87 4.57 1.65
CA VAL A 139 -0.33 4.62 2.51
C VAL A 139 -1.47 4.86 1.53
N ASP A 140 -2.13 3.78 1.17
CA ASP A 140 -3.12 3.74 0.10
C ASP A 140 -4.53 3.56 0.70
N ALA A 141 -5.50 4.33 0.21
CA ALA A 141 -6.86 4.30 0.73
C ALA A 141 -7.62 3.03 0.30
N GLY A 142 -7.21 2.41 -0.79
CA GLY A 142 -7.79 1.23 -1.43
C GLY A 142 -8.95 1.57 -2.35
N GLU A 143 -8.97 2.79 -2.88
CA GLU A 143 -10.05 3.30 -3.74
C GLU A 143 -9.67 3.20 -5.23
N ASP A 144 -8.37 3.18 -5.54
CA ASP A 144 -7.82 2.96 -6.89
C ASP A 144 -7.56 1.48 -7.21
N GLY A 145 -8.08 0.57 -6.38
CA GLY A 145 -7.96 -0.88 -6.54
C GLY A 145 -6.86 -1.53 -5.69
N LEU A 146 -6.62 -2.82 -5.91
CA LEU A 146 -5.73 -3.65 -5.10
C LEU A 146 -4.27 -3.59 -5.56
N ALA A 147 -4.03 -3.32 -6.86
CA ALA A 147 -2.70 -3.18 -7.42
C ALA A 147 -1.82 -2.14 -6.67
N PRO A 148 -2.26 -0.87 -6.49
CA PRO A 148 -1.43 0.16 -5.88
C PRO A 148 -1.19 -0.09 -4.38
N MET A 149 -2.01 -0.93 -3.74
CA MET A 149 -1.86 -1.29 -2.32
C MET A 149 -0.73 -2.28 -2.03
N ILE A 150 -0.25 -3.05 -3.03
CA ILE A 150 0.65 -4.20 -2.80
C ILE A 150 1.98 -4.00 -3.52
N SER A 151 3.07 -4.13 -2.77
CA SER A 151 4.42 -4.01 -3.29
C SER A 151 4.83 -5.26 -4.08
N ARG A 152 4.56 -5.25 -5.40
CA ARG A 152 4.93 -6.36 -6.30
C ARG A 152 6.41 -6.74 -6.19
N ARG A 153 7.29 -5.75 -6.05
CA ARG A 153 8.73 -5.95 -5.87
C ARG A 153 9.04 -6.79 -4.62
N GLN A 154 8.43 -6.48 -3.49
CA GLN A 154 8.67 -7.20 -2.24
C GLN A 154 8.07 -8.60 -2.29
N VAL A 155 6.87 -8.74 -2.87
CA VAL A 155 6.23 -10.05 -3.07
C VAL A 155 7.10 -10.93 -3.96
N LEU A 156 7.60 -10.42 -5.09
CA LEU A 156 8.51 -11.15 -5.97
C LEU A 156 9.79 -11.60 -5.26
N ALA A 157 10.41 -10.72 -4.48
CA ALA A 157 11.62 -11.05 -3.75
C ALA A 157 11.38 -12.19 -2.74
N ALA A 158 10.28 -12.10 -1.98
CA ALA A 158 9.92 -13.10 -0.98
C ALA A 158 9.58 -14.47 -1.61
N VAL A 159 8.73 -14.53 -2.65
CA VAL A 159 8.38 -15.82 -3.27
C VAL A 159 9.58 -16.48 -3.96
N ARG A 160 10.52 -15.69 -4.52
CA ARG A 160 11.78 -16.19 -5.08
C ARG A 160 12.72 -16.74 -4.01
N ALA A 161 12.68 -16.16 -2.81
CA ALA A 161 13.38 -16.68 -1.64
C ALA A 161 12.67 -17.88 -0.98
N GLY A 162 11.54 -18.35 -1.53
CA GLY A 162 10.75 -19.45 -0.97
C GLY A 162 9.96 -19.07 0.29
N GLN A 163 9.74 -17.79 0.53
CA GLN A 163 8.99 -17.28 1.67
C GLN A 163 7.51 -17.12 1.33
N SER A 164 6.64 -17.24 2.34
CA SER A 164 5.21 -16.95 2.22
C SER A 164 4.99 -15.44 2.26
N THR A 165 4.27 -14.91 1.28
CA THR A 165 3.87 -13.50 1.23
C THR A 165 2.48 -13.25 1.79
N VAL A 166 1.74 -14.34 2.02
CA VAL A 166 0.37 -14.34 2.50
C VAL A 166 0.30 -15.00 3.86
N ARG A 167 -0.61 -14.52 4.73
CA ARG A 167 -0.87 -15.10 6.04
C ARG A 167 -1.53 -16.48 5.92
N SER A 168 -1.51 -17.25 7.01
CA SER A 168 -2.17 -18.55 7.04
C SER A 168 -3.69 -18.40 6.92
N SER A 169 -4.38 -19.41 6.38
CA SER A 169 -5.85 -19.38 6.30
C SER A 169 -6.50 -19.22 7.66
N ALA A 170 -5.93 -19.84 8.72
CA ALA A 170 -6.41 -19.69 10.08
C ALA A 170 -6.31 -18.25 10.58
N ASP A 171 -5.21 -17.55 10.29
CA ASP A 171 -5.05 -16.14 10.68
C ASP A 171 -6.04 -15.25 9.91
N ILE A 172 -6.21 -15.48 8.60
CA ILE A 172 -7.14 -14.71 7.78
C ILE A 172 -8.57 -14.85 8.31
N HIS A 173 -9.03 -16.09 8.55
CA HIS A 173 -10.36 -16.36 9.13
C HIS A 173 -10.52 -15.80 10.55
N ALA A 174 -9.44 -15.76 11.35
CA ALA A 174 -9.48 -15.19 12.69
C ALA A 174 -9.59 -13.65 12.67
N TYR A 175 -8.94 -12.99 11.71
CA TYR A 175 -9.02 -11.53 11.57
C TYR A 175 -10.30 -11.07 10.90
N GLN A 176 -10.82 -11.83 9.94
CA GLN A 176 -12.03 -11.49 9.19
C GLN A 176 -13.00 -12.69 9.14
N PRO A 177 -13.58 -13.09 10.28
CA PRO A 177 -14.62 -14.12 10.31
C PRO A 177 -15.82 -13.69 9.47
N VAL A 178 -16.26 -14.57 8.57
CA VAL A 178 -17.43 -14.35 7.69
C VAL A 178 -18.46 -15.45 7.93
N ALA A 179 -19.72 -15.06 8.12
CA ALA A 179 -20.85 -15.99 8.21
C ALA A 179 -21.32 -16.41 6.80
N ASP A 180 -20.51 -17.19 6.08
CA ASP A 180 -20.84 -17.65 4.71
C ASP A 180 -22.14 -18.49 4.67
N ASP A 181 -22.57 -19.04 5.81
CA ASP A 181 -23.81 -19.80 6.03
C ASP A 181 -25.05 -18.93 6.33
N LEU A 182 -24.93 -17.60 6.37
CA LEU A 182 -26.03 -16.71 6.79
C LEU A 182 -27.28 -16.87 5.91
N CYS A 183 -27.11 -16.87 4.59
CA CYS A 183 -28.18 -17.02 3.61
C CYS A 183 -27.86 -18.23 2.71
N ALA A 184 -28.90 -18.94 2.26
CA ALA A 184 -28.73 -20.13 1.40
C ALA A 184 -28.18 -19.77 0.01
N ASP A 185 -28.50 -18.57 -0.47
CA ASP A 185 -27.99 -17.98 -1.71
C ASP A 185 -27.87 -16.45 -1.56
N ASN A 186 -27.49 -15.77 -2.65
CA ASN A 186 -27.35 -14.30 -2.68
C ASN A 186 -28.57 -13.60 -3.30
N THR A 187 -29.68 -14.29 -3.51
CA THR A 187 -30.85 -13.72 -4.21
C THR A 187 -31.59 -12.69 -3.34
N ILE A 188 -32.26 -11.73 -3.97
CA ILE A 188 -33.17 -10.81 -3.26
C ILE A 188 -34.48 -11.55 -3.01
N SER A 189 -34.55 -12.40 -1.98
CA SER A 189 -35.72 -13.22 -1.62
C SER A 189 -36.36 -12.76 -0.31
N ILE A 190 -37.62 -13.16 -0.06
CA ILE A 190 -38.28 -12.92 1.23
C ILE A 190 -37.44 -13.50 2.38
N ASP A 191 -36.99 -14.75 2.22
CA ASP A 191 -36.21 -15.44 3.24
C ASP A 191 -34.88 -14.74 3.52
N ASN A 192 -34.18 -14.27 2.49
CA ASN A 192 -32.91 -13.56 2.67
C ASN A 192 -33.11 -12.16 3.28
N ILE A 193 -34.14 -11.42 2.90
CA ILE A 193 -34.46 -10.11 3.50
C ILE A 193 -34.76 -10.29 4.99
N LEU A 194 -35.65 -11.21 5.35
CA LEU A 194 -35.99 -11.50 6.75
C LEU A 194 -34.77 -11.97 7.54
N THR A 195 -33.93 -12.82 6.95
CA THR A 195 -32.70 -13.30 7.58
C THR A 195 -31.75 -12.14 7.89
N VAL A 196 -31.54 -11.22 6.95
CA VAL A 196 -30.63 -10.08 7.10
C VAL A 196 -31.10 -9.11 8.19
N VAL A 197 -32.39 -8.78 8.24
CA VAL A 197 -32.91 -7.83 9.24
C VAL A 197 -33.04 -8.47 10.63
N HIS A 198 -33.13 -9.78 10.74
CA HIS A 198 -33.16 -10.50 12.03
C HIS A 198 -31.80 -11.00 12.49
N THR A 199 -30.75 -10.22 12.24
CA THR A 199 -29.39 -10.48 12.71
C THR A 199 -29.05 -9.68 13.97
N PRO A 200 -28.01 -10.08 14.74
CA PRO A 200 -27.48 -9.31 15.86
C PRO A 200 -26.76 -8.01 15.44
N VAL A 201 -26.74 -7.68 14.14
CA VAL A 201 -26.23 -6.39 13.64
C VAL A 201 -27.10 -5.25 14.15
N ILE A 202 -28.42 -5.47 14.23
CA ILE A 202 -29.33 -4.55 14.93
C ILE A 202 -29.22 -4.82 16.42
N ALA A 203 -28.82 -3.80 17.18
CA ALA A 203 -28.53 -3.97 18.61
C ALA A 203 -29.81 -4.30 19.40
N HIS A 204 -29.62 -4.98 20.52
CA HIS A 204 -30.74 -5.35 21.39
C HIS A 204 -31.45 -4.09 21.94
N LYS A 205 -32.75 -3.96 21.64
CA LYS A 205 -33.67 -2.81 21.87
C LYS A 205 -33.68 -1.74 20.78
N GLU A 206 -32.84 -1.87 19.76
CA GLU A 206 -32.95 -1.07 18.55
C GLU A 206 -33.81 -1.80 17.53
N HIS A 207 -34.38 -1.02 16.61
CA HIS A 207 -35.15 -1.55 15.48
C HIS A 207 -34.49 -1.29 14.14
N LYS A 208 -33.42 -0.47 14.13
CA LYS A 208 -32.70 -0.08 12.92
C LYS A 208 -31.20 -0.19 13.14
N ALA A 209 -30.48 -0.54 12.09
CA ALA A 209 -29.03 -0.39 12.00
C ALA A 209 -28.66 0.28 10.69
N TYR A 210 -27.59 1.06 10.72
CA TYR A 210 -27.07 1.79 9.57
C TYR A 210 -25.63 1.36 9.31
N GLY A 211 -25.25 1.36 8.04
CA GLY A 211 -23.89 1.11 7.62
C GLY A 211 -23.68 1.60 6.20
N TRP A 212 -22.43 1.59 5.75
CA TRP A 212 -22.07 1.97 4.40
C TRP A 212 -20.85 1.17 3.94
N PHE A 213 -20.64 1.15 2.63
CA PHE A 213 -19.46 0.63 1.96
C PHE A 213 -19.30 1.41 0.65
N GLN A 214 -18.07 1.77 0.28
CA GLN A 214 -17.82 2.66 -0.87
C GLN A 214 -18.75 3.90 -0.80
N GLN A 215 -19.45 4.21 -1.90
CA GLN A 215 -20.46 5.26 -2.03
C GLN A 215 -21.90 4.77 -1.78
N THR A 216 -22.07 3.63 -1.10
CA THR A 216 -23.38 3.04 -0.83
C THR A 216 -23.70 3.04 0.65
N ASP A 217 -24.83 3.65 1.01
CA ASP A 217 -25.41 3.60 2.35
C ASP A 217 -26.53 2.58 2.39
N PHE A 218 -26.74 1.98 3.55
CA PHE A 218 -27.91 1.15 3.78
C PHE A 218 -28.44 1.29 5.19
N SER A 219 -29.72 0.96 5.34
CA SER A 219 -30.34 0.74 6.64
C SER A 219 -31.09 -0.58 6.66
N LEU A 220 -30.96 -1.29 7.77
CA LEU A 220 -31.72 -2.49 8.09
C LEU A 220 -32.80 -2.09 9.08
N CYS A 221 -34.04 -2.48 8.84
CA CYS A 221 -35.16 -2.15 9.70
C CYS A 221 -35.96 -3.42 10.02
N GLN A 222 -36.09 -3.71 11.32
CA GLN A 222 -37.02 -4.71 11.82
C GLN A 222 -38.42 -4.12 11.94
N ARG A 223 -39.44 -4.96 11.76
CA ARG A 223 -40.82 -4.57 11.94
C ARG A 223 -41.08 -4.04 13.35
N HIS A 224 -41.53 -2.80 13.46
CA HIS A 224 -41.85 -2.13 14.73
C HIS A 224 -42.91 -1.04 14.51
N VAL A 225 -43.38 -0.47 15.61
CA VAL A 225 -44.14 0.78 15.58
C VAL A 225 -43.18 1.87 16.04
N ASP A 226 -42.98 2.89 15.20
CA ASP A 226 -42.07 3.98 15.54
C ASP A 226 -42.70 4.95 16.56
N GLU A 227 -41.92 5.96 16.98
CA GLU A 227 -42.34 6.93 18.00
C GLU A 227 -43.56 7.76 17.59
N GLU A 228 -43.82 7.88 16.28
CA GLU A 228 -44.95 8.60 15.70
C GLU A 228 -46.21 7.73 15.64
N GLY A 229 -46.09 6.43 15.95
CA GLY A 229 -47.18 5.46 15.89
C GLY A 229 -47.33 4.79 14.53
N ASP A 230 -46.41 5.01 13.60
CA ASP A 230 -46.44 4.43 12.27
C ASP A 230 -45.86 3.01 12.28
N ALA A 231 -46.58 2.10 11.62
CA ALA A 231 -46.12 0.74 11.43
C ALA A 231 -45.01 0.70 10.38
N ARG A 232 -43.84 0.19 10.77
CA ARG A 232 -42.71 -0.09 9.88
C ARG A 232 -42.63 -1.59 9.66
N ASP A 233 -42.56 -2.01 8.40
CA ASP A 233 -42.32 -3.42 8.03
C ASP A 233 -40.84 -3.77 8.06
N ASP A 234 -40.55 -5.06 7.96
CA ASP A 234 -39.18 -5.55 7.76
C ASP A 234 -38.68 -5.06 6.40
N ASN A 235 -37.60 -4.26 6.39
CA ASN A 235 -37.09 -3.68 5.16
C ASN A 235 -35.58 -3.43 5.18
N VAL A 236 -35.02 -3.37 3.98
CA VAL A 236 -33.68 -2.92 3.69
C VAL A 236 -33.79 -1.75 2.71
N PHE A 237 -33.29 -0.60 3.12
CA PHE A 237 -33.17 0.57 2.27
C PHE A 237 -31.71 0.76 1.89
N ILE A 238 -31.43 0.99 0.61
CA ILE A 238 -30.07 1.12 0.07
C ILE A 238 -30.01 2.36 -0.81
N THR A 239 -29.02 3.22 -0.59
CA THR A 239 -28.74 4.41 -1.40
C THR A 239 -27.37 4.28 -2.02
N VAL A 240 -27.30 4.15 -3.34
CA VAL A 240 -26.07 4.36 -4.11
C VAL A 240 -26.01 5.86 -4.40
N TRP A 241 -25.02 6.54 -3.81
CA TRP A 241 -25.02 8.00 -3.67
C TRP A 241 -25.41 8.74 -4.94
N LYS A 242 -26.48 9.55 -4.82
CA LYS A 242 -27.04 10.39 -5.88
C LYS A 242 -27.16 9.68 -7.25
N THR A 243 -27.35 8.36 -7.23
CA THR A 243 -27.48 7.53 -8.43
C THR A 243 -28.77 6.71 -8.36
N TRP A 244 -28.94 5.94 -7.29
CA TRP A 244 -30.08 5.05 -7.09
C TRP A 244 -30.48 4.97 -5.62
N ASP A 245 -31.79 4.92 -5.36
CA ASP A 245 -32.30 4.36 -4.11
C ASP A 245 -33.07 3.08 -4.39
N PHE A 246 -32.97 2.13 -3.47
CA PHE A 246 -33.69 0.87 -3.47
C PHE A 246 -34.40 0.67 -2.13
N TYR A 247 -35.65 0.22 -2.19
CA TYR A 247 -36.44 -0.15 -1.02
C TYR A 247 -36.92 -1.59 -1.18
N LEU A 248 -36.41 -2.47 -0.32
CA LEU A 248 -36.66 -3.91 -0.35
C LEU A 248 -37.42 -4.26 0.94
N SER A 249 -38.73 -4.48 0.88
CA SER A 249 -39.54 -4.77 2.06
C SER A 249 -40.27 -6.11 2.00
N VAL A 250 -40.57 -6.64 3.17
CA VAL A 250 -41.42 -7.81 3.38
C VAL A 250 -42.62 -7.39 4.22
N GLU A 251 -43.76 -7.24 3.56
CA GLU A 251 -45.02 -6.83 4.18
C GLU A 251 -45.83 -8.05 4.62
N GLN A 252 -46.50 -7.94 5.76
CA GLN A 252 -47.40 -8.98 6.26
C GLN A 252 -48.85 -8.69 5.84
N VAL A 253 -49.24 -9.19 4.66
CA VAL A 253 -50.56 -8.93 4.08
C VAL A 253 -51.57 -9.98 4.55
N PRO A 254 -52.83 -9.63 4.89
CA PRO A 254 -53.83 -10.62 5.29
C PRO A 254 -54.02 -11.70 4.21
N ALA A 255 -53.98 -12.97 4.61
CA ALA A 255 -54.16 -14.08 3.68
C ALA A 255 -55.51 -14.00 2.95
N PRO A 256 -55.57 -14.25 1.62
CA PRO A 256 -56.83 -14.29 0.89
C PRO A 256 -57.73 -15.40 1.47
N ARG A 257 -58.89 -15.00 2.02
CA ARG A 257 -59.77 -15.89 2.81
C ARG A 257 -61.08 -16.21 2.13
N ASN A 258 -61.50 -17.47 2.24
CA ASN A 258 -62.85 -17.91 1.95
C ASN A 258 -63.83 -17.45 3.05
N TRP A 259 -65.11 -17.34 2.72
CA TRP A 259 -66.13 -16.73 3.59
C TRP A 259 -66.31 -17.45 4.94
N LEU A 260 -66.12 -18.78 4.99
CA LEU A 260 -66.22 -19.61 6.21
C LEU A 260 -65.11 -19.29 7.23
N GLU A 261 -63.89 -19.03 6.76
CA GLU A 261 -62.73 -18.75 7.62
C GLU A 261 -62.84 -17.36 8.28
N ARG A 262 -63.48 -16.41 7.59
CA ARG A 262 -63.75 -15.06 8.14
C ARG A 262 -64.71 -15.12 9.34
N LEU A 263 -65.71 -16.00 9.30
CA LEU A 263 -66.66 -16.22 10.39
C LEU A 263 -66.02 -16.91 11.60
N ALA A 264 -65.14 -17.89 11.37
CA ALA A 264 -64.44 -18.60 12.44
C ALA A 264 -63.54 -17.68 13.28
N THR A 265 -62.75 -16.80 12.66
CA THR A 265 -61.91 -15.85 13.43
C THR A 265 -62.70 -14.78 14.20
N LYS A 266 -63.88 -14.38 13.71
CA LYS A 266 -64.77 -13.45 14.44
C LYS A 266 -65.31 -14.05 15.73
N LEU A 267 -65.54 -15.37 15.75
CA LEU A 267 -66.01 -16.09 16.93
C LEU A 267 -64.89 -16.40 17.94
N TRP A 268 -63.63 -16.52 17.49
CA TRP A 268 -62.53 -17.04 18.31
C TRP A 268 -61.45 -16.00 18.68
N ARG A 269 -61.59 -14.71 18.29
CA ARG A 269 -60.61 -13.63 18.56
C ARG A 269 -59.15 -14.02 18.22
N HIS A 270 -58.94 -14.85 17.22
CA HIS A 270 -57.60 -15.16 16.73
C HIS A 270 -57.18 -14.11 15.70
N ALA A 271 -55.93 -13.66 15.78
CA ALA A 271 -55.32 -12.80 14.77
C ALA A 271 -55.46 -13.44 13.39
N ALA A 272 -55.74 -12.63 12.36
CA ALA A 272 -55.82 -13.14 11.00
C ALA A 272 -54.44 -13.65 10.56
N PRO A 273 -54.33 -14.83 9.92
CA PRO A 273 -53.07 -15.27 9.35
C PRO A 273 -52.70 -14.31 8.22
N THR A 274 -51.45 -13.88 8.23
CA THR A 274 -50.82 -13.05 7.20
C THR A 274 -49.95 -13.92 6.29
N VAL A 275 -49.69 -13.42 5.08
CA VAL A 275 -48.73 -13.98 4.13
C VAL A 275 -47.67 -12.91 3.88
N ALA A 276 -46.40 -13.30 3.93
CA ALA A 276 -45.29 -12.43 3.58
C ALA A 276 -45.34 -12.10 2.09
N GLN A 277 -45.34 -10.81 1.75
CA GLN A 277 -45.29 -10.31 0.39
C GLN A 277 -44.05 -9.43 0.22
N ARG A 278 -43.29 -9.66 -0.86
CA ARG A 278 -42.11 -8.87 -1.19
C ARG A 278 -42.51 -7.64 -2.00
N THR A 279 -42.07 -6.47 -1.58
CA THR A 279 -42.18 -5.21 -2.34
C THR A 279 -40.78 -4.72 -2.67
N LEU A 280 -40.49 -4.51 -3.96
CA LEU A 280 -39.21 -4.00 -4.44
C LEU A 280 -39.46 -2.70 -5.20
N LEU A 281 -38.90 -1.60 -4.71
CA LEU A 281 -39.01 -0.28 -5.34
C LEU A 281 -37.63 0.29 -5.60
N TYR A 282 -37.53 1.15 -6.61
CA TYR A 282 -36.33 1.92 -6.90
C TYR A 282 -36.69 3.34 -7.34
N ARG A 283 -35.74 4.27 -7.20
CA ARG A 283 -35.80 5.58 -7.88
C ARG A 283 -34.40 5.98 -8.35
N ARG A 284 -34.35 6.69 -9.47
CA ARG A 284 -33.11 7.20 -10.07
C ARG A 284 -32.91 8.65 -9.68
N TYR A 285 -31.66 9.05 -9.53
CA TYR A 285 -31.29 10.46 -9.39
C TYR A 285 -31.00 11.11 -10.75
N THR A 286 -31.35 12.39 -10.88
CA THR A 286 -31.01 13.22 -12.03
C THR A 286 -30.53 14.58 -11.53
N GLN A 287 -29.28 14.95 -11.85
CA GLN A 287 -28.68 16.21 -11.39
C GLN A 287 -28.71 16.38 -9.86
N GLY A 288 -28.46 15.30 -9.12
CA GLY A 288 -28.44 15.33 -7.65
C GLY A 288 -29.80 15.22 -6.97
N GLU A 289 -30.90 15.28 -7.72
CA GLU A 289 -32.27 15.20 -7.20
C GLU A 289 -32.89 13.80 -7.40
N PRO A 290 -33.59 13.25 -6.39
CA PRO A 290 -34.27 11.97 -6.51
C PRO A 290 -35.54 12.08 -7.37
N GLY A 291 -35.71 11.15 -8.31
CA GLY A 291 -36.95 10.98 -9.06
C GLY A 291 -38.06 10.24 -8.28
N ASP A 292 -39.14 9.90 -8.99
CA ASP A 292 -40.27 9.16 -8.42
C ASP A 292 -39.94 7.68 -8.18
N TRP A 293 -40.53 7.11 -7.12
CA TRP A 293 -40.47 5.69 -6.83
C TRP A 293 -41.20 4.86 -7.90
N GLN A 294 -40.54 3.81 -8.36
CA GLN A 294 -41.00 2.88 -9.38
C GLN A 294 -40.85 1.44 -8.89
N VAL A 295 -41.66 0.52 -9.44
CA VAL A 295 -41.56 -0.90 -9.11
C VAL A 295 -40.33 -1.50 -9.79
N LEU A 296 -39.49 -2.18 -9.01
CA LEU A 296 -38.34 -2.91 -9.54
C LEU A 296 -38.79 -4.29 -10.04
N ALA A 297 -39.12 -4.36 -11.33
CA ALA A 297 -39.65 -5.57 -11.97
C ALA A 297 -38.54 -6.60 -12.29
N PRO A 298 -38.79 -7.91 -12.05
CA PRO A 298 -37.84 -8.96 -12.37
C PRO A 298 -37.62 -9.11 -13.90
N PRO A 299 -36.51 -9.72 -14.35
CA PRO A 299 -36.15 -9.81 -15.78
C PRO A 299 -37.19 -10.42 -16.72
N ALA A 300 -38.16 -11.16 -16.19
CA ALA A 300 -39.24 -11.77 -16.95
C ALA A 300 -40.40 -10.80 -17.27
N GLU A 301 -40.44 -9.61 -16.66
CA GLU A 301 -41.55 -8.67 -16.79
C GLU A 301 -41.28 -7.54 -17.81
N PRO A 302 -42.30 -7.03 -18.52
CA PRO A 302 -42.13 -5.98 -19.53
C PRO A 302 -41.62 -4.64 -18.99
N SER A 303 -41.86 -4.34 -17.71
CA SER A 303 -41.42 -3.12 -17.03
C SER A 303 -40.02 -3.25 -16.41
N HIS A 304 -39.27 -4.28 -16.79
CA HIS A 304 -37.92 -4.51 -16.30
C HIS A 304 -36.96 -3.41 -16.79
N ASP A 305 -36.26 -2.79 -15.84
CA ASP A 305 -35.13 -1.91 -16.08
C ASP A 305 -33.83 -2.68 -15.77
N PRO A 306 -33.05 -3.08 -16.78
CA PRO A 306 -31.88 -3.94 -16.58
C PRO A 306 -30.77 -3.24 -15.80
N ASP A 307 -30.63 -1.92 -15.95
CA ASP A 307 -29.59 -1.15 -15.26
C ASP A 307 -29.93 -1.02 -13.77
N ALA A 308 -31.19 -0.68 -13.47
CA ALA A 308 -31.67 -0.60 -12.09
C ALA A 308 -31.61 -1.97 -11.39
N TRP A 309 -31.97 -3.05 -12.09
CA TRP A 309 -31.90 -4.41 -11.55
C TRP A 309 -30.46 -4.82 -11.24
N LYS A 310 -29.53 -4.62 -12.18
CA LYS A 310 -28.11 -4.92 -11.99
C LYS A 310 -27.51 -4.11 -10.84
N ALA A 311 -27.84 -2.83 -10.75
CA ALA A 311 -27.39 -1.96 -9.65
C ALA A 311 -27.95 -2.44 -8.30
N CYS A 312 -29.23 -2.82 -8.25
CA CYS A 312 -29.86 -3.37 -7.04
C CYS A 312 -29.20 -4.69 -6.60
N GLU A 313 -28.95 -5.61 -7.53
CA GLU A 313 -28.28 -6.88 -7.23
C GLU A 313 -26.85 -6.68 -6.72
N HIS A 314 -26.10 -5.74 -7.29
CA HIS A 314 -24.76 -5.40 -6.81
C HIS A 314 -24.80 -4.77 -5.41
N ALA A 315 -25.69 -3.79 -5.20
CA ALA A 315 -25.83 -3.13 -3.90
C ALA A 315 -26.31 -4.11 -2.80
N TRP A 316 -27.24 -5.01 -3.14
CA TRP A 316 -27.70 -6.09 -2.25
C TRP A 316 -26.55 -7.05 -1.87
N ARG A 317 -25.69 -7.41 -2.82
CA ARG A 317 -24.50 -8.23 -2.53
C ARG A 317 -23.56 -7.54 -1.54
N GLY A 318 -23.41 -6.21 -1.62
CA GLY A 318 -22.63 -5.44 -0.65
C GLY A 318 -23.25 -5.43 0.75
N VAL A 319 -24.57 -5.28 0.85
CA VAL A 319 -25.29 -5.44 2.14
C VAL A 319 -25.09 -6.84 2.71
N LEU A 320 -25.21 -7.89 1.89
CA LEU A 320 -24.96 -9.27 2.32
C LEU A 320 -23.52 -9.46 2.81
N ASP A 321 -22.53 -8.95 2.07
CA ASP A 321 -21.12 -9.03 2.45
C ASP A 321 -20.87 -8.33 3.80
N TYR A 322 -21.35 -7.09 3.96
CA TYR A 322 -21.27 -6.36 5.22
C TYR A 322 -21.89 -7.15 6.38
N VAL A 323 -23.13 -7.63 6.21
CA VAL A 323 -23.87 -8.31 7.28
C VAL A 323 -23.24 -9.66 7.62
N ARG A 324 -22.73 -10.42 6.62
CA ARG A 324 -22.00 -11.67 6.87
C ARG A 324 -20.73 -11.45 7.69
N LYS A 325 -19.96 -10.41 7.37
CA LYS A 325 -18.77 -10.02 8.16
C LYS A 325 -19.17 -9.56 9.57
N ALA A 326 -20.23 -8.77 9.69
CA ALA A 326 -20.75 -8.28 10.96
C ALA A 326 -21.25 -9.42 11.89
N VAL A 327 -22.01 -10.38 11.34
CA VAL A 327 -22.45 -11.59 12.05
C VAL A 327 -21.25 -12.48 12.40
N GLY A 328 -20.28 -12.61 11.50
CA GLY A 328 -19.02 -13.30 11.76
C GLY A 328 -18.28 -12.71 12.96
N GLN A 329 -18.12 -11.39 13.01
CA GLN A 329 -17.57 -10.68 14.17
C GLN A 329 -18.38 -10.94 15.43
N HIS A 330 -19.72 -10.84 15.39
CA HIS A 330 -20.56 -11.13 16.54
C HIS A 330 -20.35 -12.56 17.07
N ARG A 331 -20.35 -13.57 16.18
CA ARG A 331 -20.09 -14.99 16.53
C ARG A 331 -18.70 -15.17 17.15
N ALA A 332 -17.71 -14.41 16.69
CA ALA A 332 -16.36 -14.38 17.23
C ALA A 332 -16.20 -13.48 18.48
N ARG A 333 -17.27 -12.84 18.98
CA ARG A 333 -17.26 -11.88 20.11
C ARG A 333 -16.47 -10.60 19.83
N TYR A 334 -16.54 -10.10 18.60
CA TYR A 334 -15.97 -8.83 18.14
C TYR A 334 -14.44 -8.75 18.30
N THR A 335 -13.72 -9.79 17.87
CA THR A 335 -12.24 -9.86 17.97
C THR A 335 -11.56 -8.67 17.31
N LEU A 336 -12.07 -8.19 16.18
CA LEU A 336 -11.47 -7.06 15.47
C LEU A 336 -11.65 -5.74 16.22
N TYR A 337 -12.82 -5.53 16.84
CA TYR A 337 -13.07 -4.37 17.70
C TYR A 337 -12.21 -4.42 18.97
N GLN A 338 -12.06 -5.60 19.60
CA GLN A 338 -11.15 -5.77 20.73
C GLN A 338 -9.70 -5.44 20.35
N ARG A 339 -9.26 -5.84 19.14
CA ARG A 339 -7.95 -5.46 18.60
C ARG A 339 -7.85 -3.95 18.40
N LEU A 340 -8.88 -3.30 17.86
CA LEU A 340 -8.91 -1.83 17.74
C LEU A 340 -8.70 -1.15 19.09
N GLN A 341 -9.44 -1.57 20.13
CA GLN A 341 -9.32 -1.01 21.47
C GLN A 341 -7.94 -1.28 22.11
N ALA A 342 -7.34 -2.44 21.84
CA ALA A 342 -6.00 -2.78 22.34
C ALA A 342 -4.88 -2.03 21.62
N THR A 343 -5.03 -1.77 20.32
CA THR A 343 -4.05 -1.04 19.51
C THR A 343 -4.15 0.47 19.76
N MET A 344 -5.35 1.04 19.75
CA MET A 344 -5.59 2.47 19.81
C MET A 344 -6.06 2.89 21.21
N THR A 345 -5.18 2.74 22.20
CA THR A 345 -5.40 3.23 23.57
C THR A 345 -5.19 4.74 23.64
N ALA A 346 -5.72 5.38 24.69
CA ALA A 346 -5.48 6.80 24.94
C ALA A 346 -3.98 7.14 25.00
N GLU A 347 -3.18 6.30 25.68
CA GLU A 347 -1.73 6.43 25.77
C GLU A 347 -1.04 6.33 24.40
N HIS A 348 -1.42 5.36 23.56
CA HIS A 348 -0.83 5.23 22.23
C HIS A 348 -1.20 6.41 21.32
N ILE A 349 -2.44 6.89 21.39
CA ILE A 349 -2.89 8.07 20.63
C ILE A 349 -2.15 9.31 21.12
N GLU A 350 -2.03 9.51 22.42
CA GLU A 350 -1.25 10.60 23.01
C GLU A 350 0.22 10.57 22.57
N ALA A 351 0.90 9.43 22.73
CA ALA A 351 2.29 9.29 22.32
C ALA A 351 2.49 9.58 20.84
N PHE A 352 1.57 9.13 19.98
CA PHE A 352 1.63 9.37 18.55
C PHE A 352 1.35 10.83 18.18
N THR A 353 0.29 11.42 18.74
CA THR A 353 -0.11 12.81 18.46
C THR A 353 0.79 13.84 19.13
N SER A 354 1.70 13.42 20.02
CA SER A 354 2.71 14.32 20.63
C SER A 354 3.99 14.45 19.81
N LEU A 355 4.10 13.75 18.67
CA LEU A 355 5.25 13.88 17.78
C LEU A 355 5.34 15.31 17.19
N PRO A 356 6.56 15.84 16.94
CA PRO A 356 6.77 17.21 16.45
C PRO A 356 5.96 17.60 15.21
N VAL A 357 5.65 16.64 14.35
CA VAL A 357 4.80 16.88 13.17
C VAL A 357 3.41 17.43 13.55
N PHE A 358 2.85 17.03 14.70
CA PHE A 358 1.53 17.45 15.17
C PHE A 358 1.58 18.55 16.25
N THR A 359 2.75 18.84 16.81
CA THR A 359 2.91 19.85 17.88
C THR A 359 3.62 21.11 17.39
N GLU A 360 4.42 21.02 16.33
CA GLU A 360 5.19 22.15 15.78
C GLU A 360 4.73 22.54 14.37
N GLN A 361 4.50 21.57 13.48
CA GLN A 361 4.17 21.82 12.07
C GLN A 361 2.66 21.97 11.85
N TYR A 362 1.93 20.87 12.06
CA TYR A 362 0.48 20.78 11.91
C TYR A 362 -0.19 20.77 13.28
N ASN A 363 -0.19 21.93 13.94
CA ASN A 363 -0.55 22.08 15.35
C ASN A 363 -1.78 22.96 15.62
N ASP A 364 -2.50 23.39 14.58
CA ASP A 364 -3.73 24.17 14.72
C ASP A 364 -4.85 23.51 13.94
N TRP A 365 -5.79 22.90 14.69
CA TRP A 365 -6.90 22.13 14.13
C TRP A 365 -7.90 22.98 13.32
N TRP A 366 -7.96 24.29 13.58
CA TRP A 366 -8.91 25.21 12.93
C TRP A 366 -8.28 26.01 11.80
N ASP A 367 -6.96 25.91 11.61
CA ASP A 367 -6.25 26.48 10.48
C ASP A 367 -6.10 25.40 9.38
N SER A 368 -6.65 25.66 8.19
CA SER A 368 -6.63 24.72 7.07
C SER A 368 -5.22 24.32 6.64
N ASP A 369 -4.23 25.19 6.85
CA ASP A 369 -2.84 24.94 6.44
C ASP A 369 -2.05 24.19 7.54
N ARG A 370 -2.60 24.07 8.74
CA ARG A 370 -1.93 23.53 9.93
C ARG A 370 -2.72 22.45 10.67
N ASN A 371 -3.86 22.02 10.15
CA ASN A 371 -4.72 21.03 10.81
C ASN A 371 -4.34 19.58 10.49
N GLY A 372 -3.49 19.35 9.49
CA GLY A 372 -3.01 18.04 9.07
C GLY A 372 -2.41 18.06 7.67
N TYR A 373 -2.10 16.87 7.14
CA TYR A 373 -1.54 16.71 5.80
C TYR A 373 -1.82 15.32 5.24
N TRP A 374 -1.61 15.16 3.92
CA TRP A 374 -1.74 13.88 3.23
C TRP A 374 -0.49 13.02 3.41
N GLU A 375 -0.67 11.84 4.00
CA GLU A 375 0.32 10.76 3.97
C GLU A 375 -0.14 9.73 2.93
N GLY A 376 0.47 9.76 1.75
CA GLY A 376 -0.06 9.05 0.60
C GLY A 376 -1.48 9.54 0.27
N GLU A 377 -2.44 8.62 0.28
CA GLU A 377 -3.86 8.88 0.00
C GLU A 377 -4.70 9.06 1.27
N VAL A 378 -4.06 9.15 2.43
CA VAL A 378 -4.76 9.32 3.71
C VAL A 378 -4.32 10.63 4.34
N TRP A 379 -5.26 11.56 4.45
CA TRP A 379 -5.10 12.77 5.24
C TRP A 379 -5.08 12.40 6.72
N VAL A 380 -4.09 12.91 7.45
CA VAL A 380 -3.94 12.73 8.89
C VAL A 380 -3.79 14.08 9.59
N GLY A 381 -4.56 14.27 10.65
CA GLY A 381 -4.50 15.46 11.48
C GLY A 381 -4.76 15.14 12.95
N ALA A 382 -4.19 15.93 13.84
CA ALA A 382 -4.33 15.74 15.28
C ALA A 382 -4.65 17.05 15.99
N ARG A 383 -5.52 16.99 16.99
CA ARG A 383 -5.85 18.11 17.87
C ARG A 383 -5.24 17.87 19.24
N GLN A 384 -4.47 18.84 19.73
CA GLN A 384 -4.05 18.87 21.13
C GLN A 384 -5.15 19.41 22.03
N PRO A 385 -5.19 19.00 23.33
CA PRO A 385 -6.10 19.61 24.29
C PRO A 385 -5.93 21.13 24.34
N CYS A 386 -7.03 21.88 24.19
CA CYS A 386 -6.98 23.34 24.20
C CYS A 386 -8.34 23.98 24.57
N MET A 387 -8.34 25.31 24.70
CA MET A 387 -9.56 26.11 24.77
C MET A 387 -9.79 26.77 23.41
N HIS A 388 -10.98 26.60 22.84
CA HIS A 388 -11.38 27.25 21.58
C HIS A 388 -12.79 27.82 21.74
N ASP A 389 -12.97 29.09 21.41
CA ASP A 389 -14.22 29.84 21.60
C ASP A 389 -14.84 29.72 23.01
N GLY A 390 -13.98 29.59 24.03
CA GLY A 390 -14.40 29.49 25.43
C GLY A 390 -14.84 28.07 25.86
N GLU A 391 -14.78 27.09 24.96
CA GLU A 391 -15.08 25.69 25.27
C GLU A 391 -13.79 24.84 25.33
N PRO A 392 -13.70 23.90 26.30
CA PRO A 392 -12.58 22.98 26.37
C PRO A 392 -12.74 21.88 25.32
N TRP A 393 -11.69 21.66 24.54
CA TRP A 393 -11.61 20.59 23.55
C TRP A 393 -10.54 19.59 23.93
N GLY A 394 -10.91 18.32 24.02
CA GLY A 394 -9.98 17.21 24.26
C GLY A 394 -9.16 16.84 23.03
N ARG A 395 -8.21 15.93 23.24
CA ARG A 395 -7.35 15.39 22.18
C ARG A 395 -8.16 14.62 21.14
N ALA A 396 -7.81 14.79 19.87
CA ALA A 396 -8.43 14.05 18.77
C ALA A 396 -7.41 13.68 17.69
N LEU A 397 -7.67 12.59 16.97
CA LEU A 397 -6.93 12.15 15.80
C LEU A 397 -7.94 11.88 14.69
N LYS A 398 -7.70 12.40 13.49
CA LYS A 398 -8.56 12.20 12.33
C LYS A 398 -7.77 11.62 11.16
N TYR A 399 -8.38 10.64 10.51
CA TYR A 399 -7.98 10.12 9.22
C TYR A 399 -9.07 10.46 8.21
N SER A 400 -8.71 10.99 7.04
CA SER A 400 -9.65 11.30 5.96
C SER A 400 -9.10 10.77 4.65
N TRP A 401 -9.95 10.36 3.73
CA TRP A 401 -9.54 9.93 2.40
C TRP A 401 -10.67 10.23 1.40
N ARG A 402 -10.30 10.37 0.13
CA ARG A 402 -11.28 10.48 -0.94
C ARG A 402 -11.97 9.12 -1.10
N ASN A 403 -13.28 9.08 -0.95
CA ASN A 403 -14.12 7.90 -1.17
C ASN A 403 -14.99 8.20 -2.38
N GLY A 404 -14.60 7.69 -3.56
CA GLY A 404 -15.29 7.95 -4.82
C GLY A 404 -15.21 9.40 -5.32
N ASP A 405 -16.22 9.79 -6.10
CA ASP A 405 -16.32 11.09 -6.76
C ASP A 405 -17.50 11.91 -6.24
N ASP A 406 -17.34 13.24 -6.26
CA ASP A 406 -18.44 14.17 -6.01
C ASP A 406 -19.54 13.97 -7.05
N ALA A 407 -20.79 13.88 -6.59
CA ALA A 407 -21.93 13.77 -7.48
C ALA A 407 -22.48 15.16 -7.84
N PRO A 408 -23.30 15.28 -8.90
CA PRO A 408 -23.90 16.57 -9.27
C PRO A 408 -24.59 17.26 -8.09
N GLY A 409 -24.26 18.54 -7.89
CA GLY A 409 -24.79 19.38 -6.81
C GLY A 409 -24.16 19.14 -5.43
N ASP A 410 -23.07 18.38 -5.33
CA ASP A 410 -22.22 18.36 -4.13
C ASP A 410 -21.31 19.60 -4.08
N ASP A 411 -20.97 20.02 -2.86
CA ASP A 411 -19.87 20.95 -2.62
C ASP A 411 -18.53 20.26 -2.95
N GLU A 412 -17.50 21.04 -3.25
CA GLU A 412 -16.15 20.52 -3.48
C GLU A 412 -15.65 19.73 -2.26
N ASP A 413 -14.98 18.61 -2.53
CA ASP A 413 -14.42 17.67 -1.55
C ASP A 413 -15.47 16.95 -0.68
N ASN A 414 -16.75 16.94 -1.06
CA ASN A 414 -17.76 16.28 -0.24
C ASN A 414 -17.57 14.75 -0.20
N ALA A 415 -17.05 14.15 -1.26
CA ALA A 415 -16.71 12.74 -1.39
C ALA A 415 -15.48 12.32 -0.55
N HIS A 416 -15.30 12.90 0.64
CA HIS A 416 -14.28 12.50 1.60
C HIS A 416 -14.91 11.81 2.81
N SER A 417 -14.52 10.56 3.02
CA SER A 417 -14.84 9.85 4.26
C SER A 417 -13.83 10.19 5.34
N ALA A 418 -14.23 10.01 6.60
CA ALA A 418 -13.35 10.24 7.73
C ALA A 418 -13.60 9.27 8.88
N TYR A 419 -12.50 8.92 9.56
CA TYR A 419 -12.50 8.38 10.92
C TYR A 419 -12.00 9.46 11.87
N GLN A 420 -12.67 9.63 13.00
CA GLN A 420 -12.23 10.52 14.05
C GLN A 420 -12.25 9.81 15.39
N ILE A 421 -11.10 9.85 16.05
CA ILE A 421 -10.82 9.19 17.32
C ILE A 421 -10.68 10.28 18.37
N HIS A 422 -11.59 10.29 19.33
CA HIS A 422 -11.55 11.21 20.46
C HIS A 422 -10.97 10.52 21.67
N VAL A 423 -10.09 11.22 22.39
CA VAL A 423 -9.64 10.82 23.72
C VAL A 423 -10.40 11.68 24.72
N ASP A 424 -11.33 11.05 25.44
CA ASP A 424 -11.99 11.67 26.58
C ASP A 424 -11.12 11.44 27.82
N GLU A 425 -10.47 12.51 28.28
CA GLU A 425 -9.73 12.54 29.53
C GLU A 425 -10.73 12.49 30.69
N ALA A 426 -11.18 11.27 31.01
CA ALA A 426 -12.18 11.02 32.03
C ALA A 426 -11.82 11.76 33.34
N ARG A 427 -12.76 12.51 33.90
CA ARG A 427 -12.59 13.20 35.20
C ARG A 427 -12.31 12.23 36.35
N GLU A 428 -12.79 10.99 36.24
CA GLU A 428 -12.49 9.85 37.12
C GLU A 428 -12.43 8.56 36.30
N GLY A 429 -11.35 7.77 36.42
CA GLY A 429 -11.13 6.53 35.67
C GLY A 429 -10.07 6.65 34.56
N PRO A 430 -9.75 5.55 33.84
CA PRO A 430 -8.85 5.61 32.70
C PRO A 430 -9.49 6.40 31.55
N ALA A 431 -8.67 7.16 30.80
CA ALA A 431 -9.13 7.89 29.64
C ALA A 431 -9.84 6.97 28.63
N ALA A 432 -10.99 7.40 28.13
CA ALA A 432 -11.80 6.64 27.19
C ALA A 432 -11.47 7.05 25.75
N VAL A 433 -11.55 6.10 24.83
CA VAL A 433 -11.37 6.34 23.40
C VAL A 433 -12.68 6.10 22.68
N GLU A 434 -13.16 7.12 21.99
CA GLU A 434 -14.36 7.06 21.18
C GLU A 434 -14.01 7.08 19.69
N PHE A 435 -14.61 6.17 18.94
CA PHE A 435 -14.39 6.03 17.50
C PHE A 435 -15.65 6.47 16.77
N SER A 436 -15.50 7.41 15.86
CA SER A 436 -16.57 7.90 15.00
C SER A 436 -16.15 7.86 13.54
N TYR A 437 -17.15 7.79 12.66
CA TYR A 437 -16.95 7.77 11.21
C TYR A 437 -18.02 8.57 10.49
N ALA A 438 -17.70 9.00 9.28
CA ALA A 438 -18.63 9.60 8.34
C ALA A 438 -18.27 9.12 6.93
N GLN A 439 -19.29 8.87 6.11
CA GLN A 439 -19.08 8.53 4.71
C GLN A 439 -18.67 9.79 3.92
N ARG A 440 -19.21 10.95 4.27
CA ARG A 440 -18.92 12.23 3.57
C ARG A 440 -18.52 13.33 4.53
N GLN A 441 -17.94 14.38 3.97
CA GLN A 441 -17.53 15.54 4.74
C GLN A 441 -18.74 16.34 5.26
N SER A 442 -19.83 16.39 4.49
CA SER A 442 -21.10 17.02 4.90
C SER A 442 -21.85 16.24 5.98
N ASP A 443 -21.55 14.96 6.16
CA ASP A 443 -22.34 14.10 7.04
C ASP A 443 -22.05 14.37 8.51
N SER A 444 -23.08 14.22 9.33
CA SER A 444 -22.89 14.12 10.77
C SER A 444 -22.13 12.83 11.10
N ARG A 445 -21.06 12.95 11.89
CA ARG A 445 -20.31 11.78 12.34
C ARG A 445 -21.17 10.89 13.24
N ALA A 446 -21.14 9.59 12.97
CA ALA A 446 -21.80 8.59 13.79
C ALA A 446 -20.77 7.77 14.58
N PRO A 447 -21.13 7.15 15.71
CA PRO A 447 -20.28 6.18 16.38
C PRO A 447 -19.95 5.00 15.47
N LEU A 448 -18.70 4.54 15.47
CA LEU A 448 -18.27 3.37 14.70
C LEU A 448 -18.85 2.08 15.31
N PRO A 449 -19.73 1.33 14.60
CA PRO A 449 -20.30 0.11 15.13
C PRO A 449 -19.25 -0.98 15.37
N ARG A 450 -19.38 -1.75 16.45
CA ARG A 450 -18.43 -2.85 16.78
C ARG A 450 -18.42 -3.98 15.74
N CYS A 451 -19.48 -4.08 14.97
CA CYS A 451 -19.66 -5.09 13.93
C CYS A 451 -19.24 -4.60 12.53
N ALA A 452 -18.85 -3.32 12.39
CA ALA A 452 -18.41 -2.71 11.13
C ALA A 452 -17.00 -3.20 10.73
N ALA A 453 -16.89 -4.47 10.36
CA ALA A 453 -15.62 -5.18 10.22
C ALA A 453 -14.64 -4.48 9.28
N ASP A 454 -15.09 -4.10 8.08
CA ASP A 454 -14.21 -3.47 7.10
C ASP A 454 -13.77 -2.06 7.54
N HIS A 455 -14.64 -1.26 8.16
CA HIS A 455 -14.24 0.04 8.71
C HIS A 455 -13.20 -0.09 9.83
N ILE A 456 -13.35 -1.08 10.70
CA ILE A 456 -12.37 -1.32 11.78
C ILE A 456 -11.05 -1.82 11.18
N ALA A 457 -11.08 -2.72 10.18
CA ALA A 457 -9.89 -3.18 9.48
C ALA A 457 -9.16 -2.03 8.78
N ARG A 458 -9.90 -1.15 8.09
CA ARG A 458 -9.37 0.04 7.44
C ARG A 458 -8.72 0.99 8.43
N LEU A 459 -9.40 1.29 9.53
CA LEU A 459 -8.85 2.17 10.57
C LEU A 459 -7.56 1.60 11.17
N LEU A 460 -7.51 0.29 11.46
CA LEU A 460 -6.29 -0.38 11.93
C LEU A 460 -5.16 -0.30 10.90
N ARG A 461 -5.47 -0.48 9.61
CA ARG A 461 -4.51 -0.39 8.51
C ARG A 461 -3.95 1.02 8.37
N PHE A 462 -4.83 2.03 8.30
CA PHE A 462 -4.44 3.44 8.23
C PHE A 462 -3.57 3.83 9.43
N HIS A 463 -4.01 3.51 10.64
CA HIS A 463 -3.24 3.82 11.84
C HIS A 463 -1.86 3.16 11.81
N GLY A 464 -1.79 1.87 11.49
CA GLY A 464 -0.52 1.14 11.45
C GLY A 464 0.46 1.68 10.41
N LEU A 465 0.01 1.92 9.18
CA LEU A 465 0.87 2.40 8.09
C LEU A 465 1.32 3.85 8.31
N VAL A 466 0.38 4.74 8.66
CA VAL A 466 0.70 6.15 8.92
C VAL A 466 1.62 6.29 10.13
N GLN A 467 1.34 5.57 11.23
CA GLN A 467 2.17 5.62 12.42
C GLN A 467 3.60 5.13 12.14
N ALA A 468 3.76 4.02 11.42
CA ALA A 468 5.07 3.48 11.06
C ALA A 468 5.88 4.50 10.26
N ARG A 469 5.29 5.12 9.24
CA ARG A 469 5.98 6.11 8.39
C ARG A 469 6.34 7.40 9.12
N ILE A 470 5.45 7.94 9.94
CA ILE A 470 5.73 9.16 10.69
C ILE A 470 6.82 8.91 11.72
N ARG A 471 6.79 7.77 12.42
CA ARG A 471 7.85 7.39 13.38
C ARG A 471 9.19 7.18 12.68
N ALA A 472 9.23 6.47 11.56
CA ALA A 472 10.47 6.29 10.79
C ALA A 472 11.09 7.62 10.37
N ARG A 473 10.29 8.55 9.82
CA ARG A 473 10.77 9.90 9.47
C ARG A 473 11.24 10.70 10.68
N HIS A 474 10.56 10.57 11.82
CA HIS A 474 10.98 11.21 13.06
C HIS A 474 12.32 10.65 13.57
N GLU A 475 12.50 9.33 13.55
CA GLU A 475 13.73 8.66 13.94
C GLU A 475 14.90 9.04 13.00
N GLU A 476 14.66 9.08 11.70
CA GLU A 476 15.64 9.56 10.71
C GLU A 476 16.03 11.02 10.96
N ALA A 477 15.06 11.91 11.21
CA ALA A 477 15.33 13.30 11.52
C ALA A 477 16.13 13.46 12.83
N GLN A 478 15.81 12.67 13.86
CA GLN A 478 16.57 12.66 15.11
C GLN A 478 18.00 12.13 14.90
N ALA A 479 18.16 11.08 14.11
CA ALA A 479 19.48 10.55 13.75
C ALA A 479 20.31 11.59 12.97
N GLN A 480 19.70 12.27 12.00
CA GLN A 480 20.35 13.36 11.25
C GLN A 480 20.75 14.53 12.16
N GLN A 481 19.89 14.93 13.10
CA GLN A 481 20.21 15.99 14.07
C GLN A 481 21.29 15.58 15.08
N ALA A 482 21.27 14.32 15.54
CA ALA A 482 22.33 13.78 16.39
C ALA A 482 23.66 13.74 15.65
N GLU A 483 23.65 13.32 14.38
CA GLU A 483 24.83 13.28 13.53
C GLU A 483 25.35 14.70 13.22
N ALA A 484 24.47 15.66 12.94
CA ALA A 484 24.87 17.05 12.75
C ALA A 484 25.56 17.62 14.01
N ARG A 485 25.01 17.36 15.21
CA ARG A 485 25.61 17.76 16.48
C ARG A 485 26.96 17.07 16.74
N ARG A 486 27.07 15.77 16.40
CA ARG A 486 28.33 15.02 16.49
C ARG A 486 29.40 15.65 15.59
N ILE A 487 29.05 15.93 14.33
CA ILE A 487 29.95 16.56 13.36
C ILE A 487 30.39 17.94 13.86
N GLU A 488 29.45 18.79 14.31
CA GLU A 488 29.76 20.12 14.82
C GLU A 488 30.73 20.08 16.00
N ALA A 489 30.55 19.14 16.93
CA ALA A 489 31.47 18.93 18.05
C ALA A 489 32.85 18.42 17.58
N ALA A 490 32.89 17.55 16.56
CA ALA A 490 34.13 16.94 16.07
C ALA A 490 35.04 17.92 15.32
N VAL A 491 34.49 18.95 14.68
CA VAL A 491 35.27 19.86 13.81
C VAL A 491 35.79 21.12 14.51
N GLN A 492 35.73 21.18 15.85
CA GLN A 492 36.26 22.30 16.61
C GLN A 492 37.78 22.32 16.59
N LEU A 493 38.37 23.43 16.12
CA LEU A 493 39.82 23.63 16.12
C LEU A 493 40.32 23.97 17.52
N LEU A 494 41.48 23.43 17.91
CA LEU A 494 42.15 23.74 19.18
C LEU A 494 42.82 25.12 19.16
N ALA A 495 43.18 25.61 17.97
CA ALA A 495 43.74 26.93 17.76
C ALA A 495 43.14 27.55 16.49
N THR A 496 42.85 28.84 16.55
CA THR A 496 42.32 29.63 15.43
C THR A 496 43.38 30.60 14.92
N PRO A 497 43.36 30.98 13.64
CA PRO A 497 44.29 31.97 13.09
C PRO A 497 44.35 33.30 13.87
N SER A 498 45.50 33.99 13.90
CA SER A 498 46.76 33.69 13.18
C SER A 498 47.63 32.63 13.88
N LEU A 499 48.05 31.61 13.12
CA LEU A 499 48.82 30.47 13.64
C LEU A 499 50.34 30.71 13.50
N PRO A 500 51.18 30.38 14.50
CA PRO A 500 52.64 30.41 14.35
C PRO A 500 53.15 29.41 13.29
N PRO A 501 54.23 29.73 12.55
CA PRO A 501 54.77 28.85 11.50
C PRO A 501 55.15 27.45 12.03
N ASP A 502 55.75 27.39 13.22
CA ASP A 502 56.26 26.16 13.83
C ASP A 502 55.22 25.44 14.71
N LEU A 503 53.94 25.85 14.67
CA LEU A 503 52.89 25.21 15.46
C LEU A 503 52.61 23.80 14.89
N PRO A 504 52.66 22.73 15.68
CA PRO A 504 52.36 21.39 15.20
C PRO A 504 50.85 21.22 14.92
N ASP A 505 50.50 20.37 13.96
CA ASP A 505 49.09 20.10 13.60
C ASP A 505 48.25 19.62 14.79
N ALA A 506 48.85 18.85 15.71
CA ALA A 506 48.19 18.38 16.94
C ALA A 506 47.83 19.51 17.93
N ALA A 507 48.33 20.74 17.72
CA ALA A 507 47.93 21.92 18.47
C ALA A 507 46.84 22.75 17.75
N VAL A 508 46.50 22.40 16.51
CA VAL A 508 45.45 23.04 15.69
C VAL A 508 44.23 22.14 15.59
N PHE A 509 44.43 20.85 15.30
CA PHE A 509 43.39 19.84 15.21
C PHE A 509 43.38 18.96 16.46
N PRO A 510 42.20 18.67 17.03
CA PRO A 510 42.05 17.76 18.16
C PRO A 510 42.46 16.32 17.77
N VAL A 511 42.73 15.50 18.78
CA VAL A 511 43.24 14.12 18.59
C VAL A 511 42.30 13.26 17.75
N GLU A 512 40.99 13.50 17.84
CA GLU A 512 39.95 12.84 17.07
C GLU A 512 40.10 13.16 15.57
N LEU A 513 40.33 14.43 15.21
CA LEU A 513 40.56 14.84 13.82
C LEU A 513 41.91 14.36 13.29
N MET A 514 42.92 14.29 14.16
CA MET A 514 44.23 13.71 13.79
C MET A 514 44.09 12.22 13.47
N THR A 515 43.39 11.46 14.32
CA THR A 515 43.11 10.04 14.10
C THR A 515 42.27 9.83 12.85
N LEU A 516 41.23 10.65 12.66
CA LEU A 516 40.40 10.62 11.46
C LEU A 516 41.21 10.90 10.19
N SER A 517 42.16 11.84 10.23
CA SER A 517 43.02 12.14 9.07
C SER A 517 43.89 10.94 8.67
N GLU A 518 44.43 10.21 9.64
CA GLU A 518 45.24 9.01 9.38
C GLU A 518 44.38 7.91 8.76
N GLN A 519 43.19 7.67 9.33
CA GLN A 519 42.24 6.69 8.81
C GLN A 519 41.74 7.07 7.41
N TRP A 520 41.38 8.33 7.19
CA TRP A 520 40.93 8.86 5.90
C TRP A 520 41.95 8.64 4.78
N GLN A 521 43.23 8.86 5.08
CA GLN A 521 44.32 8.62 4.13
C GLN A 521 44.51 7.11 3.85
N ALA A 522 44.50 6.28 4.90
CA ALA A 522 44.62 4.83 4.76
C ALA A 522 43.47 4.23 3.94
N ASP A 523 42.24 4.64 4.23
CA ASP A 523 41.02 4.21 3.54
C ASP A 523 40.98 4.68 2.08
N GLY A 524 41.44 5.91 1.82
CA GLY A 524 41.60 6.42 0.45
C GLY A 524 42.60 5.60 -0.37
N GLN A 525 43.74 5.22 0.22
CA GLN A 525 44.73 4.37 -0.43
C GLN A 525 44.19 2.96 -0.70
N ALA A 526 43.51 2.37 0.28
CA ALA A 526 42.88 1.05 0.15
C ALA A 526 41.80 1.04 -0.95
N TYR A 527 40.97 2.08 -1.00
CA TYR A 527 39.93 2.23 -2.03
C TYR A 527 40.52 2.33 -3.44
N VAL A 528 41.57 3.14 -3.63
CA VAL A 528 42.27 3.22 -4.93
C VAL A 528 42.86 1.87 -5.34
N ALA A 529 43.44 1.13 -4.39
CA ALA A 529 43.94 -0.21 -4.68
C ALA A 529 42.82 -1.16 -5.12
N ALA A 530 41.66 -1.12 -4.45
CA ALA A 530 40.48 -1.91 -4.81
C ALA A 530 39.93 -1.54 -6.20
N ILE A 531 39.84 -0.25 -6.52
CA ILE A 531 39.41 0.23 -7.83
C ILE A 531 40.40 -0.20 -8.92
N ARG A 532 41.71 -0.07 -8.69
CA ARG A 532 42.73 -0.55 -9.65
C ARG A 532 42.62 -2.04 -9.90
N ALA A 533 42.40 -2.84 -8.85
CA ALA A 533 42.20 -4.29 -8.98
C ALA A 533 40.92 -4.60 -9.78
N HIS A 534 39.82 -3.89 -9.51
CA HIS A 534 38.57 -4.03 -10.26
C HIS A 534 38.72 -3.63 -11.74
N GLN A 535 39.44 -2.56 -12.03
CA GLN A 535 39.75 -2.13 -13.41
C GLN A 535 40.61 -3.14 -14.14
N LEU A 536 41.68 -3.65 -13.52
CA LEU A 536 42.52 -4.70 -14.11
C LEU A 536 41.73 -5.97 -14.41
N ALA A 537 40.79 -6.35 -13.53
CA ALA A 537 39.89 -7.48 -13.78
C ALA A 537 38.94 -7.20 -14.96
N ASN A 538 38.37 -5.99 -15.05
CA ASN A 538 37.51 -5.60 -16.17
C ASN A 538 38.26 -5.50 -17.49
N ASP A 539 39.51 -5.03 -17.49
CA ASP A 539 40.35 -4.97 -18.68
C ASP A 539 40.77 -6.38 -19.13
N ALA A 540 41.03 -7.30 -18.20
CA ALA A 540 41.23 -8.71 -18.52
C ALA A 540 39.97 -9.34 -19.14
N ASN A 541 38.79 -9.08 -18.57
CA ASN A 541 37.51 -9.55 -19.11
C ASN A 541 37.21 -8.93 -20.49
N ARG A 542 37.56 -7.64 -20.70
CA ARG A 542 37.43 -6.97 -22.01
C ARG A 542 38.42 -7.50 -23.04
N ALA A 543 39.64 -7.86 -22.63
CA ALA A 543 40.62 -8.49 -23.51
C ALA A 543 40.17 -9.90 -23.93
N GLU A 544 39.53 -10.65 -23.03
CA GLU A 544 38.86 -11.92 -23.37
C GLU A 544 37.68 -11.70 -24.32
N ALA A 545 36.82 -10.70 -24.07
CA ALA A 545 35.69 -10.35 -24.95
C ALA A 545 36.13 -9.88 -26.36
N SER A 546 37.24 -9.14 -26.45
CA SER A 546 37.83 -8.68 -27.71
C SER A 546 38.48 -9.83 -28.49
N ALA A 547 39.05 -10.82 -27.81
CA ALA A 547 39.57 -12.03 -28.43
C ALA A 547 38.47 -12.94 -29.01
N THR A 548 37.23 -12.83 -28.51
CA THR A 548 36.06 -13.57 -29.01
C THR A 548 35.25 -12.83 -30.10
N ALA A 549 35.48 -11.52 -30.30
CA ALA A 549 34.76 -10.70 -31.28
C ALA A 549 35.44 -10.75 -32.66
N GLY A 550 35.26 -11.86 -33.38
CA GLY A 550 35.57 -11.96 -34.80
C GLY A 550 34.57 -11.17 -35.66
N GLY A 551 34.89 -9.91 -35.93
CA GLY A 551 34.44 -9.13 -37.08
C GLY A 551 32.94 -9.00 -37.34
N GLY A 552 32.34 -7.90 -36.89
CA GLY A 552 31.03 -7.44 -37.35
C GLY A 552 30.61 -6.17 -36.62
N ASP A 553 30.68 -5.03 -37.30
CA ASP A 553 30.06 -3.77 -36.89
C ASP A 553 28.55 -3.95 -36.80
N GLU A 554 27.96 -3.68 -35.62
CA GLU A 554 26.64 -3.04 -35.51
C GLU A 554 26.42 -2.54 -34.07
N GLU A 555 26.17 -1.24 -33.96
CA GLU A 555 25.65 -0.57 -32.78
C GLU A 555 24.32 -1.21 -32.35
N ASN A 556 24.23 -1.73 -31.12
CA ASN A 556 23.04 -1.61 -30.26
C ASN A 556 23.24 -2.24 -28.87
N GLY A 557 22.94 -1.43 -27.85
CA GLY A 557 22.45 -1.84 -26.54
C GLY A 557 23.42 -2.63 -25.67
N ALA A 558 24.41 -1.97 -25.08
CA ALA A 558 25.20 -2.56 -24.01
C ALA A 558 24.29 -2.85 -22.81
N GLU A 559 24.12 -4.14 -22.53
CA GLU A 559 23.56 -4.67 -21.29
C GLU A 559 24.35 -4.09 -20.11
N GLU A 560 23.68 -3.34 -19.24
CA GLU A 560 24.21 -2.96 -17.92
C GLU A 560 24.29 -4.22 -17.06
N HIS A 561 25.36 -4.99 -17.26
CA HIS A 561 25.87 -5.86 -16.21
C HIS A 561 26.11 -4.99 -14.98
N ASP A 562 25.61 -5.44 -13.83
CA ASP A 562 25.77 -4.82 -12.52
C ASP A 562 27.26 -4.79 -12.13
N ASN A 563 27.99 -3.85 -12.72
CA ASN A 563 29.41 -3.61 -12.52
C ASN A 563 29.55 -2.57 -11.39
N ALA A 564 28.97 -2.91 -10.24
CA ALA A 564 29.02 -2.07 -9.07
C ALA A 564 30.48 -1.86 -8.67
N LEU A 565 30.94 -0.62 -8.76
CA LEU A 565 32.26 -0.22 -8.28
C LEU A 565 32.35 -0.59 -6.78
N PRO A 566 33.55 -0.96 -6.28
CA PRO A 566 33.81 -1.04 -4.85
C PRO A 566 33.25 0.20 -4.12
N GLU A 567 32.71 0.02 -2.91
CA GLU A 567 32.23 1.16 -2.12
C GLU A 567 33.42 1.89 -1.47
N ASP A 568 33.43 3.22 -1.49
CA ASP A 568 34.48 4.03 -0.86
C ASP A 568 34.26 4.07 0.67
N PRO A 569 35.15 3.47 1.48
CA PRO A 569 35.02 3.44 2.95
C PRO A 569 34.96 4.84 3.57
N ARG A 570 35.53 5.86 2.91
CA ARG A 570 35.52 7.26 3.39
C ARG A 570 34.14 7.91 3.34
N LYS A 571 33.17 7.29 2.66
CA LYS A 571 31.79 7.79 2.54
C LYS A 571 31.14 8.01 3.91
N ALA A 572 31.47 7.18 4.90
CA ALA A 572 30.99 7.31 6.27
C ALA A 572 31.47 8.62 6.94
N ASP A 573 32.71 9.04 6.68
CA ASP A 573 33.33 10.21 7.32
C ASP A 573 33.24 11.50 6.49
N ALA A 574 32.82 11.39 5.22
CA ALA A 574 32.75 12.51 4.29
C ALA A 574 31.95 13.72 4.83
N PRO A 575 30.79 13.56 5.50
CA PRO A 575 30.09 14.68 6.11
C PRO A 575 30.94 15.45 7.14
N THR A 576 31.73 14.75 7.94
CA THR A 576 32.63 15.35 8.95
C THR A 576 33.73 16.18 8.28
N VAL A 577 34.38 15.62 7.26
CA VAL A 577 35.48 16.27 6.54
C VAL A 577 34.98 17.48 5.75
N LEU A 578 33.80 17.39 5.13
CA LEU A 578 33.16 18.52 4.44
C LEU A 578 32.82 19.66 5.40
N GLN A 579 32.32 19.35 6.60
CA GLN A 579 32.05 20.37 7.60
C GLN A 579 33.36 21.00 8.11
N LEU A 580 34.42 20.21 8.33
CA LEU A 580 35.74 20.74 8.68
C LEU A 580 36.27 21.69 7.59
N ALA A 581 36.11 21.33 6.31
CA ALA A 581 36.49 22.19 5.19
C ALA A 581 35.76 23.55 5.23
N ARG A 582 34.47 23.57 5.59
CA ARG A 582 33.70 24.81 5.77
C ARG A 582 34.23 25.65 6.93
N VAL A 583 34.53 25.02 8.08
CA VAL A 583 35.13 25.70 9.24
C VAL A 583 36.46 26.33 8.85
N VAL A 584 37.34 25.58 8.20
CA VAL A 584 38.65 26.06 7.72
C VAL A 584 38.48 27.21 6.72
N SER A 585 37.57 27.06 5.75
CA SER A 585 37.28 28.10 4.76
C SER A 585 36.73 29.38 5.37
N HIS A 586 35.99 29.31 6.47
CA HIS A 586 35.42 30.48 7.13
C HIS A 586 36.50 31.43 7.67
N TRP A 587 37.65 30.89 8.09
CA TRP A 587 38.78 31.68 8.58
C TRP A 587 39.55 32.41 7.48
N ALA A 588 39.39 32.01 6.21
CA ALA A 588 40.08 32.58 5.06
C ALA A 588 41.62 32.69 5.23
N ASP A 589 42.22 31.70 5.90
CA ASP A 589 43.64 31.63 6.22
C ASP A 589 44.33 30.53 5.40
N GLU A 590 45.40 30.88 4.68
CA GLU A 590 46.07 29.98 3.73
C GLU A 590 46.90 28.89 4.42
N ASP A 591 47.45 29.19 5.60
CA ASP A 591 48.24 28.22 6.38
C ASP A 591 47.32 27.12 6.94
N LEU A 592 46.18 27.51 7.51
CA LEU A 592 45.15 26.57 7.97
C LEU A 592 44.57 25.75 6.81
N ALA A 593 44.31 26.38 5.65
CA ALA A 593 43.85 25.68 4.45
C ALA A 593 44.88 24.67 3.93
N THR A 594 46.17 25.00 3.98
CA THR A 594 47.27 24.10 3.59
C THR A 594 47.34 22.88 4.51
N ARG A 595 47.28 23.09 5.82
CA ARG A 595 47.27 21.99 6.81
C ARG A 595 46.07 21.06 6.62
N PHE A 596 44.88 21.62 6.38
CA PHE A 596 43.69 20.82 6.06
C PHE A 596 43.90 19.99 4.79
N ARG A 597 44.42 20.58 3.70
CA ARG A 597 44.68 19.85 2.45
C ARG A 597 45.69 18.72 2.65
N GLN A 598 46.78 18.95 3.37
CA GLN A 598 47.78 17.90 3.63
C GLN A 598 47.20 16.69 4.37
N ARG A 599 46.21 16.93 5.24
CA ARG A 599 45.60 15.89 6.08
C ARG A 599 44.41 15.20 5.42
N PHE A 600 43.57 15.94 4.70
CA PHE A 600 42.27 15.47 4.21
C PHE A 600 42.11 15.56 2.69
N ALA A 601 42.96 16.31 1.98
CA ALA A 601 42.95 16.25 0.51
C ALA A 601 43.56 14.92 0.09
N PHE A 602 42.71 14.06 -0.42
CA PHE A 602 43.14 12.95 -1.26
C PHE A 602 42.34 13.01 -2.56
N ALA A 603 43.02 13.39 -3.62
CA ALA A 603 42.56 13.41 -5.00
C ALA A 603 43.77 13.02 -5.89
N PRO A 604 43.60 12.42 -7.08
CA PRO A 604 42.47 11.70 -7.63
C PRO A 604 42.88 10.66 -8.70
N ASP A 605 43.93 9.83 -8.50
CA ASP A 605 44.36 8.91 -9.58
C ASP A 605 43.23 8.01 -10.10
N ALA A 606 42.22 7.72 -9.26
CA ALA A 606 41.02 6.96 -9.63
C ALA A 606 39.98 7.74 -10.46
N TYR A 607 39.99 9.08 -10.44
CA TYR A 607 39.02 9.92 -11.18
C TYR A 607 39.58 10.50 -12.49
N VAL A 608 40.88 10.30 -12.77
CA VAL A 608 41.52 10.74 -14.03
C VAL A 608 40.76 10.25 -15.25
N ALA A 609 40.26 9.01 -15.24
CA ALA A 609 39.50 8.44 -16.36
C ALA A 609 38.12 9.11 -16.57
N ARG A 610 37.42 9.49 -15.49
CA ARG A 610 36.08 10.09 -15.54
C ARG A 610 36.12 11.60 -15.80
N ALA A 611 37.14 12.29 -15.26
CA ALA A 611 37.43 13.69 -15.57
C ALA A 611 37.91 13.87 -17.02
N ALA A 612 38.67 12.90 -17.56
CA ALA A 612 39.02 12.83 -18.97
C ALA A 612 37.79 12.66 -19.90
N GLN A 613 36.77 11.90 -19.47
CA GLN A 613 35.49 11.79 -20.20
C GLN A 613 34.64 13.06 -20.13
N ALA A 614 34.79 13.89 -19.09
CA ALA A 614 34.05 15.14 -18.88
C ALA A 614 34.80 16.40 -19.37
N GLY A 615 35.97 16.27 -19.99
CA GLY A 615 36.70 17.37 -20.63
C GLY A 615 37.46 18.32 -19.70
N GLN A 616 37.71 17.94 -18.44
CA GLN A 616 38.49 18.76 -17.49
C GLN A 616 39.76 18.00 -17.07
N PHE A 617 40.89 18.34 -17.71
CA PHE A 617 42.15 17.58 -17.57
C PHE A 617 43.11 18.23 -16.56
N VAL A 618 43.31 17.57 -15.41
CA VAL A 618 44.47 17.78 -14.53
C VAL A 618 45.30 16.50 -14.60
N GLY A 619 46.54 16.62 -15.11
CA GLY A 619 47.47 15.51 -15.28
C GLY A 619 48.11 15.06 -13.95
N PRO A 620 48.95 14.00 -13.99
CA PRO A 620 49.60 13.46 -12.79
C PRO A 620 50.41 14.54 -12.06
N VAL A 621 50.30 14.51 -10.74
CA VAL A 621 50.94 15.45 -9.83
C VAL A 621 52.29 14.87 -9.42
N PHE A 622 53.37 15.59 -9.67
CA PHE A 622 54.72 15.17 -9.30
C PHE A 622 55.20 15.96 -8.09
N VAL A 623 55.70 15.25 -7.08
CA VAL A 623 56.46 15.85 -5.98
C VAL A 623 57.92 15.89 -6.42
N LEU A 624 58.49 17.08 -6.46
CA LEU A 624 59.92 17.28 -6.73
C LEU A 624 60.73 17.03 -5.45
N ASP A 625 62.03 16.80 -5.61
CA ASP A 625 62.97 16.54 -4.51
C ASP A 625 63.10 17.71 -3.49
N ASP A 626 62.44 18.84 -3.75
CA ASP A 626 62.38 20.03 -2.88
C ASP A 626 60.97 20.31 -2.33
N ASP A 627 60.11 19.29 -2.27
CA ASP A 627 58.72 19.30 -1.79
C ASP A 627 57.76 20.21 -2.57
N ARG A 628 58.22 20.82 -3.67
CA ARG A 628 57.31 21.54 -4.58
C ARG A 628 56.52 20.55 -5.42
N VAL A 629 55.25 20.87 -5.59
CA VAL A 629 54.30 20.06 -6.35
C VAL A 629 54.13 20.69 -7.72
N VAL A 630 54.33 19.90 -8.78
CA VAL A 630 54.11 20.34 -10.15
C VAL A 630 52.96 19.55 -10.75
N ALA A 631 51.93 20.26 -11.22
CA ALA A 631 50.77 19.67 -11.86
C ALA A 631 50.66 20.15 -13.31
N ARG A 632 50.35 19.23 -14.23
CA ARG A 632 50.00 19.60 -15.61
C ARG A 632 48.52 19.97 -15.68
N ILE A 633 48.21 21.16 -16.17
CA ILE A 633 46.84 21.58 -16.48
C ILE A 633 46.70 21.60 -18.01
N GLY A 634 45.74 20.82 -18.55
CA GLY A 634 45.48 20.70 -19.99
C GLY A 634 45.82 19.34 -20.58
N ALA A 635 45.06 18.93 -21.61
CA ALA A 635 45.13 17.60 -22.23
C ALA A 635 46.52 17.33 -22.85
N ALA A 636 46.86 16.03 -23.01
CA ALA A 636 48.15 15.56 -23.54
C ALA A 636 48.58 16.22 -24.86
N HIS A 637 47.59 16.63 -25.67
CA HIS A 637 47.72 17.09 -27.06
C HIS A 637 47.17 18.50 -27.28
N ASP A 638 46.96 19.26 -26.20
CA ASP A 638 46.48 20.64 -26.25
C ASP A 638 47.65 21.62 -26.13
N ASP A 639 47.72 22.59 -27.03
CA ASP A 639 48.78 23.61 -27.08
C ASP A 639 48.67 24.61 -25.92
N ASP A 640 47.51 24.68 -25.25
CA ASP A 640 47.29 25.49 -24.04
C ASP A 640 47.72 24.77 -22.74
N ALA A 641 48.27 23.55 -22.83
CA ALA A 641 48.72 22.80 -21.67
C ALA A 641 49.92 23.48 -20.98
N ARG A 642 49.79 23.73 -19.68
CA ARG A 642 50.82 24.37 -18.86
C ARG A 642 51.10 23.60 -17.57
N TRP A 643 52.35 23.64 -17.15
CA TRP A 643 52.79 23.10 -15.86
C TRP A 643 52.71 24.22 -14.83
N VAL A 644 52.03 23.96 -13.71
CA VAL A 644 51.82 24.90 -12.60
C VAL A 644 52.45 24.35 -11.34
#